data_AF-A0A5E5PYW5-F1
#
_entry.id   AF-A0A5E5PYW5-F1
#
_cell.length_a   1.000
_cell.length_b   1.000
_cell.length_c   1.000
_cell.angle_alpha   90.00
_cell.angle_beta   90.00
_cell.angle_gamma   90.00
#
_symmetry.space_group_name_H-M   'P 1'
#
loop_
_entity.id
_entity.type
_entity.pdbx_description
1 polymer ?
#
loop_
_entity_poly.entity_id
_entity_poly.type
_entity_poly.pdbx_seq_one_letter_code
_entity_poly.pdbx_strand_id
1 'polypeptide(L)'
;SNITTYTNNDILRDYDLSYQYYGTPERSQLSSIEECVNGKCLPKTEFEWNNKQTVGFNNGKQWQSNLGGSQNWKNRPTHSNGKHSMLIDMNGDGLLDRVFDRNPANDQQGFYVYLNTGNGFDSGKQWQSDFGVGDSGNWKNLLTHENGEHSMLIDINGDGLPDRVFDRNPKNEQPGFYVYLNTGHGFDSGKQWQSDLGGNQNWKNRPIHSNGEHSMLIDMNGDGLLDRVFDRNPTNDQQGLYVYLNTGHGFDSGKQWQSDLGGNENWKNRPTHKNKNGKYSMLIDINGDGLLDRVFYRNPTNDQQGFYVYLNTGNGFNDGKQWQSDLDSKYSMLIDMNGDGLLDRVFDRNPKNDQPGFYVYLNTGNGFDSGKQWQTNLGGGGIVSGKSPIKAIVRLLYNNWKNRPIHVNGKYSTLIDINSDGLPDRVFDRNPANDQQGFYVYLNTGHGFDSGKQWQSDLGHWKNHPTHENGEHSMLIDINGDGLLDRVFDRNPKNEQPGLYAFSSQYEKLKLKTITNGFGIQTTLNYKPLTDSSVYTKDTKGSYPNINIQNARQVISSVTTDNAIGGQNTTTYKYGKAKVNVKGRGNLGFGWIEKKDLQSNKLTRTRYNQSYPYIAQVVATKEYIETNGSRQLLNQQINTYRKKSLYNNRVHSLYLYQSQEKSYDFNSSNLLTTVTTNQSNIDDYGNVGTISVTTKGNDKTFTKTTQNTYNNDPAKWHLGRLTKATVTHKAPNTPNITRTSSFTYNNKGLLSSETIAPKTNKSLTTTYEYDRFGNKTKSTTT
;
A
#
# COMPACT_ATOMS: atom_id res chain seq x y z
N SER A 1 13.56 16.54 -23.35
CA SER A 1 13.81 17.49 -22.24
C SER A 1 15.31 17.66 -22.11
N ASN A 2 15.80 18.83 -21.71
CA ASN A 2 17.23 19.08 -21.53
C ASN A 2 17.47 19.66 -20.14
N ILE A 3 18.52 19.19 -19.46
CA ILE A 3 18.99 19.74 -18.19
C ILE A 3 20.39 20.29 -18.44
N THR A 4 20.51 21.61 -18.49
CA THR A 4 21.82 22.28 -18.52
C THR A 4 22.23 22.68 -17.10
N THR A 5 23.45 22.32 -16.74
CA THR A 5 24.09 22.80 -15.52
C THR A 5 25.01 23.97 -15.85
N TYR A 6 24.90 25.03 -15.06
CA TYR A 6 25.68 26.25 -15.23
C TYR A 6 26.58 26.49 -14.03
N THR A 7 27.71 27.16 -14.27
CA THR A 7 28.42 27.90 -13.24
C THR A 7 28.46 29.36 -13.65
N ASN A 8 27.80 30.22 -12.87
CA ASN A 8 27.42 31.57 -13.29
C ASN A 8 26.65 31.55 -14.63
N ASN A 9 27.25 32.03 -15.72
CA ASN A 9 26.65 32.07 -17.07
C ASN A 9 27.28 31.06 -18.05
N ASP A 10 28.25 30.25 -17.60
CA ASP A 10 28.94 29.28 -18.46
C ASP A 10 28.31 27.90 -18.31
N ILE A 11 28.05 27.23 -19.44
CA ILE A 11 27.53 25.86 -19.48
C ILE A 11 28.63 24.88 -19.07
N LEU A 12 28.33 24.00 -18.10
CA LEU A 12 29.27 22.98 -17.61
C LEU A 12 28.98 21.60 -18.22
N ARG A 13 27.70 21.20 -18.19
CA ARG A 13 27.17 19.93 -18.71
C ARG A 13 25.75 20.15 -19.23
N ASP A 14 25.45 19.47 -20.32
CA ASP A 14 24.09 19.29 -20.84
C ASP A 14 23.70 17.82 -20.72
N TYR A 15 22.48 17.56 -20.24
CA TYR A 15 21.89 16.23 -20.24
C TYR A 15 20.64 16.24 -21.11
N ASP A 16 20.67 15.48 -22.21
CA ASP A 16 19.53 15.31 -23.09
C ASP A 16 18.74 14.06 -22.69
N LEU A 17 17.49 14.27 -22.28
CA LEU A 17 16.56 13.24 -21.85
C LEU A 17 15.51 13.03 -22.94
N SER A 18 15.49 11.83 -23.50
CA SER A 18 14.46 11.38 -24.45
C SER A 18 13.40 10.56 -23.74
N TYR A 19 12.15 10.74 -24.16
CA TYR A 19 11.01 10.03 -23.60
C TYR A 19 10.20 9.38 -24.70
N GLN A 20 9.58 8.26 -24.38
CA GLN A 20 8.48 7.68 -25.13
C GLN A 20 7.21 7.76 -24.27
N TYR A 21 6.05 7.73 -24.90
CA TYR A 21 4.76 7.72 -24.23
C TYR A 21 4.07 6.40 -24.55
N TYR A 22 3.63 5.68 -23.52
CA TYR A 22 3.01 4.37 -23.70
C TYR A 22 1.96 4.07 -22.63
N GLY A 23 0.96 3.29 -23.00
CA GLY A 23 -0.12 2.84 -22.13
C GLY A 23 -1.37 3.72 -22.19
N THR A 24 -2.38 3.33 -21.41
CA THR A 24 -3.60 4.10 -21.17
C THR A 24 -3.78 4.16 -19.64
N PRO A 25 -3.67 5.34 -19.00
CA PRO A 25 -3.29 6.62 -19.58
C PRO A 25 -1.87 6.60 -20.16
N GLU A 26 -1.58 7.47 -21.12
CA GLU A 26 -0.23 7.59 -21.69
C GLU A 26 0.74 8.05 -20.59
N ARG A 27 1.69 7.18 -20.23
CA ARG A 27 2.73 7.49 -19.25
C ARG A 27 4.01 7.86 -19.95
N SER A 28 4.64 8.94 -19.50
CA SER A 28 5.99 9.29 -19.91
C SER A 28 6.99 8.27 -19.37
N GLN A 29 7.70 7.63 -20.27
CA GLN A 29 8.76 6.66 -19.98
C GLN A 29 10.07 7.22 -20.50
N LEU A 30 11.07 7.38 -19.63
CA LEU A 30 12.40 7.78 -20.04
C LEU A 30 12.99 6.70 -20.97
N SER A 31 13.38 7.07 -22.19
CA SER A 31 13.94 6.15 -23.19
C SER A 31 15.45 6.26 -23.32
N SER A 32 16.03 7.45 -23.11
CA SER A 32 17.49 7.61 -23.05
C SER A 32 17.95 8.84 -22.26
N ILE A 33 19.18 8.78 -21.76
CA ILE A 33 19.94 9.93 -21.26
C ILE A 33 21.27 10.02 -22.01
N GLU A 34 21.61 11.23 -22.46
CA GLU A 34 22.88 11.56 -23.11
C GLU A 34 23.56 12.72 -22.36
N GLU A 35 24.82 12.57 -21.98
CA GLU A 35 25.62 13.66 -21.37
C GLU A 35 26.50 14.31 -22.44
N CYS A 36 26.46 15.64 -22.52
CA CYS A 36 27.22 16.43 -23.47
C CYS A 36 28.03 17.56 -22.79
N VAL A 37 29.15 17.92 -23.42
CA VAL A 37 30.02 19.05 -23.05
C VAL A 37 30.38 19.79 -24.31
N ASN A 38 30.00 21.07 -24.42
CA ASN A 38 30.33 21.91 -25.57
C ASN A 38 29.99 21.25 -26.93
N GLY A 39 28.80 20.64 -27.02
CA GLY A 39 28.33 19.94 -28.22
C GLY A 39 28.97 18.58 -28.51
N LYS A 40 29.83 18.05 -27.62
CA LYS A 40 30.37 16.68 -27.70
C LYS A 40 29.69 15.79 -26.68
N CYS A 41 29.07 14.71 -27.13
CA CYS A 41 28.27 13.83 -26.29
C CYS A 41 28.95 12.48 -26.05
N LEU A 42 28.72 11.92 -24.86
CA LEU A 42 28.99 10.52 -24.58
C LEU A 42 27.91 9.64 -25.21
N PRO A 43 28.21 8.36 -25.51
CA PRO A 43 27.18 7.43 -25.94
C PRO A 43 26.02 7.33 -24.94
N LYS A 44 24.80 7.19 -25.46
CA LYS A 44 23.56 7.22 -24.70
C LYS A 44 23.44 6.03 -23.76
N THR A 45 22.86 6.26 -22.58
CA THR A 45 22.24 5.19 -21.80
C THR A 45 20.79 5.06 -22.23
N GLU A 46 20.38 3.87 -22.63
CA GLU A 46 19.05 3.56 -23.15
C GLU A 46 18.24 2.72 -22.15
N PHE A 47 16.93 2.93 -22.15
CA PHE A 47 15.99 2.28 -21.25
C PHE A 47 14.87 1.64 -22.06
N GLU A 48 14.72 0.32 -21.94
CA GLU A 48 13.61 -0.41 -22.56
C GLU A 48 12.58 -0.78 -21.51
N TRP A 49 11.32 -0.55 -21.84
CA TRP A 49 10.17 -0.80 -20.99
C TRP A 49 9.37 -1.98 -21.53
N ASN A 50 8.69 -2.70 -20.64
CA ASN A 50 7.78 -3.76 -21.05
C ASN A 50 6.47 -3.18 -21.59
N ASN A 51 6.48 -2.85 -22.87
CA ASN A 51 5.37 -2.21 -23.58
C ASN A 51 4.55 -3.24 -24.40
N LYS A 52 4.54 -4.51 -24.02
CA LYS A 52 3.67 -5.51 -24.66
C LYS A 52 2.38 -5.65 -23.87
N GLN A 53 1.28 -5.11 -24.39
CA GLN A 53 -0.04 -5.30 -23.79
C GLN A 53 -0.74 -6.51 -24.43
N THR A 54 -0.61 -7.67 -23.80
CA THR A 54 -1.55 -8.77 -24.03
C THR A 54 -2.78 -8.47 -23.18
N VAL A 55 -3.96 -8.29 -23.78
CA VAL A 55 -5.20 -8.04 -23.04
C VAL A 55 -6.03 -9.30 -22.93
N GLY A 56 -6.86 -9.39 -21.90
CA GLY A 56 -7.78 -10.50 -21.69
C GLY A 56 -7.33 -11.49 -20.64
N PHE A 57 -7.92 -12.68 -20.69
CA PHE A 57 -7.72 -13.74 -19.71
C PHE A 57 -7.26 -15.03 -20.40
N ASN A 58 -6.50 -15.85 -19.67
CA ASN A 58 -6.09 -17.16 -20.16
C ASN A 58 -7.28 -18.13 -20.35
N ASN A 59 -7.03 -19.38 -20.73
CA ASN A 59 -8.10 -20.37 -20.97
C ASN A 59 -8.80 -20.91 -19.72
N GLY A 60 -8.42 -20.43 -18.53
CA GLY A 60 -8.93 -20.89 -17.25
C GLY A 60 -8.25 -22.19 -16.79
N LYS A 61 -8.04 -22.29 -15.47
CA LYS A 61 -7.59 -23.52 -14.80
C LYS A 61 -8.60 -23.89 -13.72
N GLN A 62 -8.90 -25.18 -13.58
CA GLN A 62 -9.63 -25.67 -12.40
C GLN A 62 -8.71 -25.59 -11.18
N TRP A 63 -9.06 -24.73 -10.24
CA TRP A 63 -8.32 -24.54 -8.99
C TRP A 63 -8.81 -25.47 -7.90
N GLN A 64 -10.11 -25.79 -7.92
CA GLN A 64 -10.69 -26.78 -7.03
C GLN A 64 -11.72 -27.61 -7.79
N SER A 65 -11.64 -28.92 -7.60
CA SER A 65 -12.65 -29.85 -8.12
C SER A 65 -14.02 -29.57 -7.49
N ASN A 66 -15.07 -30.10 -8.11
CA ASN A 66 -16.42 -30.02 -7.57
C ASN A 66 -16.46 -30.59 -6.14
N LEU A 67 -16.87 -29.76 -5.18
CA LEU A 67 -17.04 -30.16 -3.77
C LEU A 67 -18.40 -30.81 -3.48
N GLY A 68 -19.27 -30.96 -4.50
CA GLY A 68 -20.57 -31.61 -4.37
C GLY A 68 -21.62 -30.80 -3.60
N GLY A 69 -22.64 -31.49 -3.09
CA GLY A 69 -23.76 -30.89 -2.35
C GLY A 69 -24.94 -30.44 -3.21
N SER A 70 -26.09 -30.18 -2.59
CA SER A 70 -27.26 -29.62 -3.28
C SER A 70 -26.96 -28.19 -3.74
N GLN A 71 -27.44 -27.82 -4.93
CA GLN A 71 -27.37 -26.45 -5.49
C GLN A 71 -25.96 -25.89 -5.81
N ASN A 72 -24.90 -26.71 -5.78
CA ASN A 72 -23.52 -26.37 -6.18
C ASN A 72 -22.89 -25.15 -5.46
N TRP A 73 -23.48 -24.67 -4.36
CA TRP A 73 -23.03 -23.45 -3.69
C TRP A 73 -21.61 -23.56 -3.12
N LYS A 74 -21.17 -24.78 -2.80
CA LYS A 74 -19.82 -25.07 -2.30
C LYS A 74 -18.71 -24.76 -3.33
N ASN A 75 -19.04 -24.62 -4.61
CA ASN A 75 -18.07 -24.23 -5.66
C ASN A 75 -18.03 -22.72 -5.90
N ARG A 76 -18.97 -21.96 -5.33
CA ARG A 76 -19.11 -20.53 -5.56
C ARG A 76 -17.96 -19.74 -4.91
N PRO A 77 -17.45 -18.67 -5.54
CA PRO A 77 -16.44 -17.80 -4.91
C PRO A 77 -16.93 -17.24 -3.57
N THR A 78 -18.21 -16.85 -3.51
CA THR A 78 -18.92 -16.50 -2.29
C THR A 78 -20.34 -17.05 -2.33
N HIS A 79 -21.01 -17.21 -1.20
CA HIS A 79 -22.42 -17.61 -1.16
C HIS A 79 -23.22 -16.84 -0.10
N SER A 80 -24.41 -16.36 -0.50
CA SER A 80 -25.32 -15.59 0.33
C SER A 80 -24.65 -14.38 0.96
N ASN A 81 -23.95 -13.57 0.13
CA ASN A 81 -23.15 -12.41 0.54
C ASN A 81 -22.12 -12.75 1.65
N GLY A 82 -21.36 -13.84 1.47
CA GLY A 82 -20.33 -14.25 2.41
C GLY A 82 -20.82 -15.04 3.62
N LYS A 83 -22.13 -15.25 3.78
CA LYS A 83 -22.71 -15.91 4.95
C LYS A 83 -22.16 -17.32 5.19
N HIS A 84 -22.14 -18.14 4.13
CA HIS A 84 -21.75 -19.55 4.21
C HIS A 84 -20.36 -19.83 3.63
N SER A 85 -19.93 -19.04 2.65
CA SER A 85 -18.57 -19.09 2.10
C SER A 85 -18.14 -17.74 1.52
N MET A 86 -16.84 -17.47 1.60
CA MET A 86 -16.21 -16.32 0.95
C MET A 86 -14.73 -16.56 0.68
N LEU A 87 -14.16 -15.69 -0.15
CA LEU A 87 -12.72 -15.53 -0.33
C LEU A 87 -12.21 -14.40 0.58
N ILE A 88 -11.27 -14.70 1.47
CA ILE A 88 -10.66 -13.73 2.39
C ILE A 88 -9.29 -14.25 2.83
N ASP A 89 -8.30 -13.37 2.92
CA ASP A 89 -6.96 -13.72 3.41
C ASP A 89 -6.99 -13.92 4.94
N MET A 90 -6.90 -15.18 5.39
CA MET A 90 -7.03 -15.54 6.81
C MET A 90 -5.69 -15.64 7.52
N ASN A 91 -4.59 -15.85 6.78
CA ASN A 91 -3.23 -16.01 7.32
C ASN A 91 -2.33 -14.77 7.07
N GLY A 92 -2.84 -13.81 6.29
CA GLY A 92 -2.21 -12.56 5.90
C GLY A 92 -1.08 -12.73 4.86
N ASP A 93 -1.06 -13.80 4.07
CA ASP A 93 -0.03 -14.04 3.04
C ASP A 93 -0.29 -13.31 1.71
N GLY A 94 -1.33 -12.47 1.67
CA GLY A 94 -1.71 -11.70 0.50
C GLY A 94 -2.38 -12.52 -0.60
N LEU A 95 -2.65 -13.81 -0.35
CA LEU A 95 -3.51 -14.65 -1.18
C LEU A 95 -4.84 -14.84 -0.47
N LEU A 96 -5.94 -14.84 -1.24
CA LEU A 96 -7.27 -15.01 -0.67
C LEU A 96 -7.58 -16.48 -0.43
N ASP A 97 -7.90 -16.84 0.80
CA ASP A 97 -8.26 -18.20 1.22
C ASP A 97 -9.75 -18.46 1.05
N ARG A 98 -10.15 -19.74 0.93
CA ARG A 98 -11.57 -20.13 0.97
C ARG A 98 -12.00 -20.48 2.38
N VAL A 99 -13.07 -19.85 2.82
CA VAL A 99 -13.61 -20.06 4.17
C VAL A 99 -15.05 -20.58 4.08
N PHE A 100 -15.40 -21.52 4.98
CA PHE A 100 -16.73 -22.13 5.05
C PHE A 100 -17.24 -22.24 6.49
N ASP A 101 -18.57 -22.15 6.64
CA ASP A 101 -19.29 -22.35 7.92
C ASP A 101 -19.52 -23.83 8.29
N ARG A 102 -19.04 -24.74 7.43
CA ARG A 102 -19.08 -26.19 7.58
C ARG A 102 -18.06 -26.84 6.66
N ASN A 103 -17.69 -28.08 6.93
CA ASN A 103 -16.84 -28.84 6.04
C ASN A 103 -17.58 -29.09 4.72
N PRO A 104 -17.07 -28.61 3.57
CA PRO A 104 -17.77 -28.77 2.30
C PRO A 104 -17.87 -30.24 1.85
N ALA A 105 -16.99 -31.13 2.30
CA ALA A 105 -16.99 -32.54 1.89
C ALA A 105 -18.05 -33.40 2.61
N ASN A 106 -18.36 -33.09 3.87
CA ASN A 106 -19.23 -33.93 4.71
C ASN A 106 -20.27 -33.15 5.53
N ASP A 107 -20.40 -31.84 5.33
CA ASP A 107 -21.34 -30.93 5.99
C ASP A 107 -21.23 -30.86 7.53
N GLN A 108 -20.13 -31.36 8.10
CA GLN A 108 -19.81 -31.18 9.52
C GLN A 108 -19.72 -29.69 9.86
N GLN A 109 -20.48 -29.23 10.87
CA GLN A 109 -20.47 -27.82 11.28
C GLN A 109 -19.12 -27.40 11.88
N GLY A 110 -18.80 -26.12 11.70
CA GLY A 110 -17.62 -25.48 12.26
C GLY A 110 -16.98 -24.53 11.25
N PHE A 111 -15.90 -23.85 11.66
CA PHE A 111 -15.23 -22.87 10.80
C PHE A 111 -14.06 -23.53 10.08
N TYR A 112 -14.13 -23.66 8.75
CA TYR A 112 -13.12 -24.32 7.93
C TYR A 112 -12.43 -23.34 7.00
N VAL A 113 -11.11 -23.42 6.94
CA VAL A 113 -10.27 -22.55 6.08
C VAL A 113 -9.42 -23.43 5.18
N TYR A 114 -9.45 -23.13 3.89
CA TYR A 114 -8.67 -23.74 2.82
C TYR A 114 -7.67 -22.70 2.32
N LEU A 115 -6.40 -22.91 2.63
CA LEU A 115 -5.36 -21.95 2.33
C LEU A 115 -5.04 -21.94 0.84
N ASN A 116 -4.87 -20.76 0.27
CA ASN A 116 -4.50 -20.57 -1.13
C ASN A 116 -3.01 -20.91 -1.36
N THR A 117 -2.73 -21.66 -2.43
CA THR A 117 -1.36 -22.09 -2.79
C THR A 117 -0.74 -21.28 -3.94
N GLY A 118 -1.44 -20.25 -4.42
CA GLY A 118 -1.11 -19.45 -5.60
C GLY A 118 -1.56 -20.08 -6.92
N ASN A 119 -2.12 -21.29 -6.89
CA ASN A 119 -2.55 -22.02 -8.08
C ASN A 119 -3.69 -23.03 -7.83
N GLY A 120 -4.37 -22.89 -6.69
CA GLY A 120 -5.32 -23.82 -6.10
C GLY A 120 -5.49 -23.56 -4.60
N PHE A 121 -6.09 -24.53 -3.90
CA PHE A 121 -6.26 -24.51 -2.45
C PHE A 121 -5.74 -25.81 -1.83
N ASP A 122 -5.34 -25.76 -0.55
CA ASP A 122 -4.96 -26.94 0.21
C ASP A 122 -6.18 -27.84 0.56
N SER A 123 -5.99 -28.85 1.42
CA SER A 123 -7.06 -29.77 1.81
C SER A 123 -8.07 -29.19 2.81
N GLY A 124 -7.87 -27.96 3.28
CA GLY A 124 -8.66 -27.34 4.33
C GLY A 124 -8.38 -27.87 5.74
N LYS A 125 -8.60 -27.02 6.74
CA LYS A 125 -8.53 -27.36 8.16
C LYS A 125 -9.68 -26.70 8.93
N GLN A 126 -10.14 -27.37 9.97
CA GLN A 126 -11.06 -26.77 10.94
C GLN A 126 -10.26 -25.82 11.85
N TRP A 127 -10.53 -24.53 11.76
CA TRP A 127 -9.89 -23.49 12.59
C TRP A 127 -10.66 -23.24 13.88
N GLN A 128 -11.96 -23.53 13.89
CA GLN A 128 -12.78 -23.47 15.09
C GLN A 128 -13.85 -24.56 15.07
N SER A 129 -14.02 -25.24 16.20
CA SER A 129 -15.06 -26.24 16.39
C SER A 129 -16.45 -25.62 16.28
N ASP A 130 -17.45 -26.45 16.00
CA ASP A 130 -18.85 -26.07 16.06
C ASP A 130 -19.22 -25.46 17.43
N PHE A 131 -19.86 -24.29 17.42
CA PHE A 131 -20.45 -23.67 18.61
C PHE A 131 -21.92 -24.08 18.84
N GLY A 132 -22.44 -24.98 18.02
CA GLY A 132 -23.82 -25.42 18.02
C GLY A 132 -24.76 -24.40 17.40
N VAL A 133 -26.06 -24.66 17.54
CA VAL A 133 -27.13 -23.75 17.12
C VAL A 133 -27.41 -22.76 18.25
N GLY A 134 -27.64 -21.49 17.92
CA GLY A 134 -28.11 -20.49 18.89
C GLY A 134 -29.61 -20.30 18.84
N ASP A 135 -30.13 -19.44 19.70
CA ASP A 135 -31.58 -19.17 19.83
C ASP A 135 -32.26 -18.75 18.50
N SER A 136 -31.52 -18.12 17.60
CA SER A 136 -31.99 -17.67 16.27
C SER A 136 -31.41 -18.49 15.09
N GLY A 137 -30.91 -19.70 15.35
CA GLY A 137 -30.35 -20.59 14.33
C GLY A 137 -28.82 -20.63 14.33
N ASN A 138 -28.22 -21.02 13.20
CA ASN A 138 -26.78 -21.37 13.11
C ASN A 138 -25.83 -20.15 13.04
N TRP A 139 -26.19 -18.99 13.60
CA TRP A 139 -25.42 -17.75 13.44
C TRP A 139 -23.99 -17.82 14.02
N LYS A 140 -23.76 -18.72 15.00
CA LYS A 140 -22.50 -18.89 15.72
C LYS A 140 -21.33 -19.37 14.83
N ASN A 141 -21.62 -20.11 13.76
CA ASN A 141 -20.59 -20.66 12.85
C ASN A 141 -20.43 -19.87 11.54
N LEU A 142 -21.37 -18.96 11.26
CA LEU A 142 -21.34 -18.18 10.03
C LEU A 142 -20.16 -17.22 10.02
N LEU A 143 -19.67 -16.95 8.81
CA LEU A 143 -18.59 -16.00 8.57
C LEU A 143 -19.10 -14.56 8.72
N THR A 144 -20.35 -14.33 8.28
CA THR A 144 -21.14 -13.13 8.58
C THR A 144 -22.60 -13.52 8.72
N HIS A 145 -23.33 -12.87 9.64
CA HIS A 145 -24.77 -13.10 9.82
C HIS A 145 -25.54 -11.79 9.72
N GLU A 146 -26.59 -11.77 8.88
CA GLU A 146 -27.46 -10.61 8.66
C GLU A 146 -26.67 -9.33 8.35
N ASN A 147 -25.72 -9.38 7.42
CA ASN A 147 -24.82 -8.26 7.07
C ASN A 147 -23.97 -7.74 8.25
N GLY A 148 -23.54 -8.64 9.13
CA GLY A 148 -22.65 -8.32 10.26
C GLY A 148 -23.36 -7.93 11.55
N GLU A 149 -24.67 -8.15 11.63
CA GLU A 149 -25.45 -7.79 12.81
C GLU A 149 -25.16 -8.69 14.02
N HIS A 150 -24.98 -9.99 13.84
CA HIS A 150 -24.72 -10.91 14.95
C HIS A 150 -23.28 -11.41 15.01
N SER A 151 -22.66 -11.58 13.84
CA SER A 151 -21.27 -12.01 13.70
C SER A 151 -20.68 -11.51 12.39
N MET A 152 -19.38 -11.22 12.40
CA MET A 152 -18.61 -10.93 11.19
C MET A 152 -17.12 -11.23 11.38
N LEU A 153 -16.42 -11.36 10.25
CA LEU A 153 -14.96 -11.32 10.17
C LEU A 153 -14.49 -9.89 9.92
N ILE A 154 -13.62 -9.37 10.79
CA ILE A 154 -13.07 -8.01 10.68
C ILE A 154 -11.79 -7.89 11.51
N ASP A 155 -10.76 -7.21 10.99
CA ASP A 155 -9.55 -6.89 11.77
C ASP A 155 -9.88 -5.79 12.78
N ILE A 156 -10.22 -6.16 14.01
CA ILE A 156 -10.68 -5.22 15.04
C ILE A 156 -9.54 -4.73 15.93
N ASN A 157 -8.41 -5.43 15.95
CA ASN A 157 -7.23 -5.07 16.75
C ASN A 157 -6.12 -4.39 15.92
N GLY A 158 -6.30 -4.28 14.59
CA GLY A 158 -5.37 -3.65 13.67
C GLY A 158 -4.07 -4.42 13.50
N ASP A 159 -4.08 -5.76 13.55
CA ASP A 159 -2.89 -6.60 13.40
C ASP A 159 -2.66 -7.13 11.97
N GLY A 160 -3.62 -6.87 11.07
CA GLY A 160 -3.62 -7.28 9.68
C GLY A 160 -4.27 -8.64 9.42
N LEU A 161 -4.94 -9.25 10.40
CA LEU A 161 -5.70 -10.49 10.25
C LEU A 161 -7.18 -10.27 10.61
N PRO A 162 -8.13 -10.86 9.86
CA PRO A 162 -9.55 -10.75 10.20
C PRO A 162 -9.89 -11.57 11.46
N ASP A 163 -10.42 -10.92 12.49
CA ASP A 163 -10.90 -11.51 13.74
C ASP A 163 -12.38 -11.85 13.66
N ARG A 164 -12.87 -12.74 14.53
CA ARG A 164 -14.33 -12.98 14.67
C ARG A 164 -14.89 -12.11 15.78
N VAL A 165 -15.90 -11.31 15.47
CA VAL A 165 -16.63 -10.47 16.43
C VAL A 165 -18.09 -10.91 16.54
N PHE A 166 -18.67 -10.79 17.74
CA PHE A 166 -20.02 -11.25 18.05
C PHE A 166 -20.77 -10.28 18.97
N ASP A 167 -22.09 -10.21 18.81
CA ASP A 167 -22.99 -9.39 19.65
C ASP A 167 -23.37 -10.04 20.99
N ARG A 168 -22.94 -11.28 21.20
CA ARG A 168 -23.08 -12.08 22.42
C ARG A 168 -22.06 -13.21 22.41
N ASN A 169 -21.79 -13.79 23.57
CA ASN A 169 -20.86 -14.90 23.70
C ASN A 169 -21.40 -16.13 22.94
N PRO A 170 -20.67 -16.67 21.95
CA PRO A 170 -21.17 -17.79 21.14
C PRO A 170 -21.32 -19.10 21.93
N LYS A 171 -20.70 -19.23 23.11
CA LYS A 171 -20.75 -20.44 23.95
C LYS A 171 -21.90 -20.47 24.95
N ASN A 172 -22.30 -19.32 25.49
CA ASN A 172 -23.30 -19.23 26.57
C ASN A 172 -24.36 -18.13 26.35
N GLU A 173 -24.34 -17.46 25.20
CA GLU A 173 -25.30 -16.45 24.75
C GLU A 173 -25.41 -15.19 25.63
N GLN A 174 -24.45 -14.98 26.53
CA GLN A 174 -24.36 -13.76 27.32
C GLN A 174 -24.20 -12.53 26.40
N PRO A 175 -25.10 -11.52 26.47
CA PRO A 175 -25.00 -10.30 25.69
C PRO A 175 -23.72 -9.50 25.95
N GLY A 176 -23.23 -8.82 24.90
CA GLY A 176 -22.06 -7.95 24.95
C GLY A 176 -21.21 -8.08 23.68
N PHE A 177 -20.16 -7.26 23.56
CA PHE A 177 -19.28 -7.31 22.39
C PHE A 177 -18.12 -8.29 22.64
N TYR A 178 -18.11 -9.42 21.93
CA TYR A 178 -17.09 -10.47 22.10
C TYR A 178 -16.19 -10.56 20.88
N VAL A 179 -14.89 -10.74 21.11
CA VAL A 179 -13.85 -10.81 20.07
C VAL A 179 -13.03 -12.07 20.25
N TYR A 180 -12.85 -12.82 19.18
CA TYR A 180 -11.96 -13.97 19.05
C TYR A 180 -10.85 -13.60 18.08
N LEU A 181 -9.65 -13.41 18.61
CA LEU A 181 -8.52 -12.93 17.81
C LEU A 181 -7.97 -14.04 16.92
N ASN A 182 -7.69 -13.72 15.67
CA ASN A 182 -7.08 -14.63 14.71
C ASN A 182 -5.58 -14.81 15.02
N THR A 183 -5.11 -16.05 15.03
CA THR A 183 -3.70 -16.39 15.30
C THR A 183 -2.87 -16.67 14.04
N GLY A 184 -3.51 -16.61 12.86
CA GLY A 184 -2.98 -17.02 11.55
C GLY A 184 -3.10 -18.52 11.28
N HIS A 185 -3.69 -19.28 12.20
CA HIS A 185 -3.88 -20.74 12.11
C HIS A 185 -5.09 -21.23 12.94
N GLY A 186 -5.97 -20.32 13.32
CA GLY A 186 -7.08 -20.55 14.25
C GLY A 186 -7.49 -19.27 14.95
N PHE A 187 -8.29 -19.41 16.01
CA PHE A 187 -8.70 -18.30 16.87
C PHE A 187 -8.34 -18.56 18.33
N ASP A 188 -8.18 -17.50 19.12
CA ASP A 188 -7.99 -17.60 20.57
C ASP A 188 -9.28 -18.02 21.31
N SER A 189 -9.27 -17.95 22.65
CA SER A 189 -10.41 -18.38 23.47
C SER A 189 -11.61 -17.43 23.45
N GLY A 190 -11.46 -16.24 22.86
CA GLY A 190 -12.42 -15.15 22.90
C GLY A 190 -12.35 -14.33 24.20
N LYS A 191 -12.64 -13.03 24.11
CA LYS A 191 -12.78 -12.10 25.24
C LYS A 191 -13.95 -11.16 25.04
N GLN A 192 -14.59 -10.74 26.13
CA GLN A 192 -15.54 -9.63 26.12
C GLN A 192 -14.77 -8.32 26.09
N TRP A 193 -14.95 -7.53 25.03
CA TRP A 193 -14.33 -6.21 24.86
C TRP A 193 -15.22 -5.09 25.37
N GLN A 194 -16.54 -5.30 25.38
CA GLN A 194 -17.50 -4.37 25.98
C GLN A 194 -18.62 -5.15 26.65
N SER A 195 -18.99 -4.72 27.86
CA SER A 195 -20.15 -5.23 28.57
C SER A 195 -21.43 -4.95 27.79
N ASP A 196 -22.50 -5.68 28.15
CA ASP A 196 -23.84 -5.45 27.62
C ASP A 196 -24.26 -3.97 27.76
N LEU A 197 -24.59 -3.34 26.64
CA LEU A 197 -25.14 -1.98 26.57
C LEU A 197 -26.69 -1.97 26.57
N GLY A 198 -27.33 -3.13 26.68
CA GLY A 198 -28.77 -3.32 26.69
C GLY A 198 -29.45 -3.01 25.36
N GLY A 199 -30.70 -2.57 25.44
CA GLY A 199 -31.53 -2.21 24.29
C GLY A 199 -32.37 -3.36 23.73
N ASN A 200 -33.47 -3.00 23.08
CA ASN A 200 -34.39 -3.96 22.50
C ASN A 200 -33.66 -4.88 21.49
N GLN A 201 -33.89 -6.20 21.59
CA GLN A 201 -33.29 -7.18 20.69
C GLN A 201 -31.74 -7.14 20.62
N ASN A 202 -31.05 -6.61 21.63
CA ASN A 202 -29.58 -6.62 21.71
C ASN A 202 -28.86 -5.72 20.67
N TRP A 203 -29.56 -4.79 19.99
CA TRP A 203 -28.96 -4.06 18.86
C TRP A 203 -27.73 -3.22 19.22
N LYS A 204 -27.66 -2.71 20.46
CA LYS A 204 -26.54 -1.88 20.94
C LYS A 204 -25.23 -2.66 21.09
N ASN A 205 -25.26 -3.98 21.15
CA ASN A 205 -24.07 -4.84 21.21
C ASN A 205 -23.62 -5.36 19.85
N ARG A 206 -24.43 -5.16 18.80
CA ARG A 206 -24.13 -5.63 17.45
C ARG A 206 -22.89 -4.93 16.87
N PRO A 207 -22.04 -5.64 16.11
CA PRO A 207 -20.95 -5.01 15.35
C PRO A 207 -21.48 -3.94 14.40
N ILE A 208 -22.56 -4.25 13.70
CA ILE A 208 -23.29 -3.34 12.81
C ILE A 208 -24.77 -3.49 13.11
N HIS A 209 -25.61 -2.47 12.92
CA HIS A 209 -27.06 -2.64 12.99
C HIS A 209 -27.78 -1.89 11.88
N SER A 210 -28.76 -2.56 11.24
CA SER A 210 -29.56 -2.03 10.14
C SER A 210 -28.70 -1.49 9.01
N ASN A 211 -27.69 -2.27 8.59
CA ASN A 211 -26.68 -1.88 7.60
C ASN A 211 -25.91 -0.58 7.93
N GLY A 212 -25.63 -0.36 9.22
CA GLY A 212 -24.84 0.78 9.70
C GLY A 212 -25.66 2.00 10.09
N GLU A 213 -26.99 1.94 9.95
CA GLU A 213 -27.86 3.09 10.20
C GLU A 213 -27.90 3.51 11.68
N HIS A 214 -27.84 2.57 12.62
CA HIS A 214 -27.90 2.88 14.05
C HIS A 214 -26.56 2.66 14.76
N SER A 215 -25.80 1.66 14.31
CA SER A 215 -24.44 1.42 14.78
C SER A 215 -23.56 0.82 13.68
N MET A 216 -22.28 1.16 13.68
CA MET A 216 -21.27 0.55 12.81
C MET A 216 -19.88 0.60 13.44
N LEU A 217 -18.98 -0.23 12.90
CA LEU A 217 -17.55 -0.19 13.16
C LEU A 217 -16.85 0.58 12.05
N ILE A 218 -16.17 1.66 12.38
CA ILE A 218 -15.46 2.51 11.42
C ILE A 218 -14.41 3.38 12.11
N ASP A 219 -13.23 3.56 11.50
CA ASP A 219 -12.15 4.40 12.07
C ASP A 219 -12.50 5.89 11.93
N MET A 220 -12.79 6.55 13.04
CA MET A 220 -13.23 7.94 13.06
C MET A 220 -12.08 8.91 13.34
N ASN A 221 -10.98 8.45 13.93
CA ASN A 221 -9.87 9.29 14.37
C ASN A 221 -8.60 9.11 13.52
N GLY A 222 -8.66 8.28 12.48
CA GLY A 222 -7.59 8.02 11.52
C GLY A 222 -6.42 7.25 12.12
N ASP A 223 -6.65 6.49 13.19
CA ASP A 223 -5.60 5.79 13.90
C ASP A 223 -5.39 4.33 13.44
N GLY A 224 -6.20 3.84 12.52
CA GLY A 224 -6.13 2.51 11.95
C GLY A 224 -6.87 1.44 12.76
N LEU A 225 -7.59 1.80 13.82
CA LEU A 225 -8.50 0.92 14.55
C LEU A 225 -9.96 1.30 14.26
N LEU A 226 -10.83 0.30 14.17
CA LEU A 226 -12.25 0.56 13.94
C LEU A 226 -12.95 0.92 15.25
N ASP A 227 -13.57 2.09 15.29
CA ASP A 227 -14.32 2.63 16.43
C ASP A 227 -15.80 2.23 16.35
N ARG A 228 -16.52 2.21 17.48
CA ARG A 228 -17.99 2.07 17.45
C ARG A 228 -18.66 3.42 17.33
N VAL A 229 -19.51 3.58 16.33
CA VAL A 229 -20.28 4.82 16.11
C VAL A 229 -21.76 4.53 16.25
N PHE A 230 -22.48 5.40 16.97
CA PHE A 230 -23.92 5.27 17.24
C PHE A 230 -24.69 6.55 16.89
N ASP A 231 -25.95 6.39 16.50
CA ASP A 231 -26.90 7.49 16.23
C ASP A 231 -27.55 8.11 17.49
N ARG A 232 -27.20 7.57 18.66
CA ARG A 232 -27.60 8.01 19.99
C ARG A 232 -26.66 7.42 21.04
N ASN A 233 -26.66 7.99 22.24
CA ASN A 233 -25.93 7.42 23.37
C ASN A 233 -26.52 6.05 23.72
N PRO A 234 -25.74 4.96 23.67
CA PRO A 234 -26.27 3.63 23.93
C PRO A 234 -26.71 3.43 25.39
N THR A 235 -26.25 4.25 26.34
CA THR A 235 -26.58 4.08 27.77
C THR A 235 -27.86 4.80 28.20
N ASN A 236 -28.16 5.97 27.61
CA ASN A 236 -29.30 6.80 28.01
C ASN A 236 -30.21 7.24 26.85
N ASP A 237 -29.95 6.75 25.64
CA ASP A 237 -30.69 7.03 24.41
C ASP A 237 -30.79 8.51 24.01
N GLN A 238 -29.93 9.37 24.56
CA GLN A 238 -29.78 10.76 24.12
C GLN A 238 -29.35 10.81 22.64
N GLN A 239 -30.09 11.55 21.82
CA GLN A 239 -29.83 11.65 20.39
C GLN A 239 -28.56 12.43 20.06
N GLY A 240 -27.90 12.05 18.97
CA GLY A 240 -26.67 12.67 18.47
C GLY A 240 -25.68 11.59 17.99
N LEU A 241 -24.57 11.99 17.39
CA LEU A 241 -23.55 11.04 16.94
C LEU A 241 -22.54 10.79 18.07
N TYR A 242 -22.45 9.54 18.54
CA TYR A 242 -21.54 9.13 19.61
C TYR A 242 -20.47 8.18 19.06
N VAL A 243 -19.23 8.43 19.43
CA VAL A 243 -18.06 7.63 19.01
C VAL A 243 -17.38 7.05 20.24
N TYR A 244 -17.17 5.74 20.23
CA TYR A 244 -16.43 4.97 21.23
C TYR A 244 -15.12 4.52 20.60
N LEU A 245 -14.02 5.14 21.02
CA LEU A 245 -12.71 4.90 20.40
C LEU A 245 -12.17 3.53 20.81
N ASN A 246 -11.66 2.79 19.84
CA ASN A 246 -11.05 1.49 20.05
C ASN A 246 -9.64 1.65 20.65
N THR A 247 -9.32 0.83 21.66
CA THR A 247 -8.01 0.85 22.35
C THR A 247 -7.07 -0.27 21.91
N GLY A 248 -7.51 -1.10 20.96
CA GLY A 248 -6.85 -2.34 20.50
C GLY A 248 -7.16 -3.57 21.36
N HIS A 249 -7.97 -3.40 22.41
CA HIS A 249 -8.37 -4.47 23.34
C HIS A 249 -9.72 -4.21 24.02
N GLY A 250 -10.50 -3.27 23.48
CA GLY A 250 -11.74 -2.76 24.06
C GLY A 250 -12.10 -1.40 23.47
N PHE A 251 -13.05 -0.72 24.09
CA PHE A 251 -13.47 0.62 23.71
C PHE A 251 -13.43 1.57 24.91
N ASP A 252 -13.24 2.87 24.67
CA ASP A 252 -13.33 3.89 25.71
C ASP A 252 -14.78 4.12 26.19
N SER A 253 -15.01 5.16 27.00
CA SER A 253 -16.35 5.48 27.54
C SER A 253 -17.31 6.10 26.52
N GLY A 254 -16.84 6.40 25.31
CA GLY A 254 -17.59 7.13 24.30
C GLY A 254 -17.69 8.63 24.55
N LYS A 255 -17.79 9.41 23.47
CA LYS A 255 -18.06 10.85 23.49
C LYS A 255 -19.08 11.23 22.42
N GLN A 256 -19.87 12.26 22.70
CA GLN A 256 -20.70 12.89 21.68
C GLN A 256 -19.80 13.73 20.77
N TRP A 257 -19.70 13.35 19.50
CA TRP A 257 -18.94 14.09 18.49
C TRP A 257 -19.79 15.09 17.73
N GLN A 258 -21.10 14.86 17.67
CA GLN A 258 -22.05 15.82 17.16
C GLN A 258 -23.34 15.78 17.98
N SER A 259 -23.82 16.97 18.35
CA SER A 259 -25.13 17.12 18.98
C SER A 259 -26.24 16.66 18.04
N ASP A 260 -27.41 16.40 18.61
CA ASP A 260 -28.62 16.13 17.83
C ASP A 260 -28.86 17.23 16.78
N LEU A 261 -28.99 16.82 15.51
CA LEU A 261 -29.30 17.69 14.38
C LEU A 261 -30.82 17.80 14.12
N GLY A 262 -31.64 17.14 14.94
CA GLY A 262 -33.10 17.18 14.93
C GLY A 262 -33.75 16.50 13.71
N GLY A 263 -35.04 16.78 13.52
CA GLY A 263 -35.85 16.26 12.41
C GLY A 263 -36.56 14.93 12.70
N ASN A 264 -37.53 14.59 11.86
CA ASN A 264 -38.29 13.35 12.00
C ASN A 264 -37.39 12.13 11.72
N GLU A 265 -37.60 11.04 12.47
CA GLU A 265 -36.95 9.71 12.28
C GLU A 265 -35.44 9.65 12.59
N ASN A 266 -34.84 10.67 13.20
CA ASN A 266 -33.44 10.72 13.66
C ASN A 266 -32.36 10.47 12.60
N TRP A 267 -32.72 10.41 11.31
CA TRP A 267 -31.80 10.01 10.26
C TRP A 267 -30.57 10.93 10.14
N LYS A 268 -30.69 12.19 10.56
CA LYS A 268 -29.60 13.17 10.55
C LYS A 268 -28.48 12.83 11.54
N ASN A 269 -28.74 12.02 12.55
CA ASN A 269 -27.75 11.57 13.54
C ASN A 269 -27.11 10.23 13.16
N ARG A 270 -27.62 9.55 12.14
CA ARG A 270 -27.15 8.23 11.75
C ARG A 270 -25.75 8.30 11.11
N PRO A 271 -24.86 7.31 11.39
CA PRO A 271 -23.56 7.22 10.73
C PRO A 271 -23.70 7.14 9.20
N THR A 272 -24.64 6.32 8.75
CA THR A 272 -25.08 6.22 7.35
C THR A 272 -26.60 6.17 7.29
N HIS A 273 -27.21 6.63 6.19
CA HIS A 273 -28.65 6.48 6.00
C HIS A 273 -29.02 6.48 4.53
N LYS A 274 -30.00 5.63 4.16
CA LYS A 274 -30.59 5.63 2.83
C LYS A 274 -32.11 5.59 2.89
N ASN A 275 -32.76 6.73 2.65
CA ASN A 275 -34.22 6.72 2.48
C ASN A 275 -34.66 6.39 1.04
N LYS A 276 -35.96 6.07 0.90
CA LYS A 276 -36.66 5.75 -0.36
C LYS A 276 -36.56 6.85 -1.44
N ASN A 277 -36.17 8.07 -1.06
CA ASN A 277 -36.03 9.23 -1.95
C ASN A 277 -34.56 9.58 -2.29
N GLY A 278 -33.58 8.78 -1.86
CA GLY A 278 -32.17 8.99 -2.17
C GLY A 278 -31.51 10.15 -1.41
N LYS A 279 -32.00 10.53 -0.23
CA LYS A 279 -31.26 11.46 0.66
C LYS A 279 -30.25 10.65 1.48
N TYR A 280 -28.97 10.95 1.33
CA TYR A 280 -27.90 10.26 2.06
C TYR A 280 -27.31 11.15 3.16
N SER A 281 -27.01 10.53 4.30
CA SER A 281 -25.86 10.89 5.14
C SER A 281 -24.82 9.78 4.98
N MET A 282 -23.55 10.16 4.88
CA MET A 282 -22.43 9.22 4.76
C MET A 282 -21.25 9.73 5.57
N LEU A 283 -20.45 8.78 6.07
CA LEU A 283 -19.11 9.01 6.59
C LEU A 283 -18.10 8.62 5.52
N ILE A 284 -17.29 9.58 5.06
CA ILE A 284 -16.34 9.37 3.98
C ILE A 284 -15.24 10.43 4.05
N ASP A 285 -13.98 10.05 3.84
CA ASP A 285 -12.88 11.00 3.68
C ASP A 285 -13.02 11.68 2.31
N ILE A 286 -13.57 12.90 2.29
CA ILE A 286 -13.87 13.61 1.03
C ILE A 286 -12.80 14.66 0.70
N ASN A 287 -11.90 14.98 1.63
CA ASN A 287 -10.83 15.96 1.46
C ASN A 287 -9.42 15.32 1.39
N GLY A 288 -9.31 14.01 1.59
CA GLY A 288 -8.07 13.24 1.52
C GLY A 288 -7.15 13.43 2.73
N ASP A 289 -7.66 13.85 3.89
CA ASP A 289 -6.84 14.11 5.08
C ASP A 289 -6.66 12.88 5.99
N GLY A 290 -7.31 11.76 5.66
CA GLY A 290 -7.26 10.51 6.41
C GLY A 290 -8.30 10.41 7.53
N LEU A 291 -9.17 11.40 7.71
CA LEU A 291 -10.30 11.36 8.64
C LEU A 291 -11.63 11.28 7.87
N LEU A 292 -12.59 10.56 8.45
CA LEU A 292 -13.91 10.44 7.82
C LEU A 292 -14.78 11.65 8.11
N ASP A 293 -15.19 12.35 7.05
CA ASP A 293 -16.07 13.50 7.09
C ASP A 293 -17.54 13.11 7.01
N ARG A 294 -18.44 13.99 7.47
CA ARG A 294 -19.88 13.80 7.28
C ARG A 294 -20.37 14.55 6.06
N VAL A 295 -20.97 13.79 5.14
CA VAL A 295 -21.54 14.33 3.90
C VAL A 295 -23.05 14.21 3.91
N PHE A 296 -23.75 15.29 3.56
CA PHE A 296 -25.21 15.35 3.44
C PHE A 296 -25.65 15.90 2.08
N TYR A 297 -26.70 15.31 1.51
CA TYR A 297 -27.33 15.79 0.27
C TYR A 297 -28.43 16.84 0.50
N ARG A 298 -28.63 17.23 1.76
CA ARG A 298 -29.40 18.40 2.19
C ARG A 298 -28.77 18.94 3.45
N ASN A 299 -28.86 20.25 3.65
CA ASN A 299 -28.43 20.87 4.88
C ASN A 299 -29.22 20.25 6.06
N PRO A 300 -28.54 19.70 7.07
CA PRO A 300 -29.24 19.06 8.18
C PRO A 300 -30.01 20.05 9.06
N THR A 301 -29.69 21.35 9.04
CA THR A 301 -30.33 22.35 9.91
C THR A 301 -31.57 23.02 9.30
N ASN A 302 -31.56 23.25 7.98
CA ASN A 302 -32.63 23.99 7.29
C ASN A 302 -33.24 23.23 6.10
N ASP A 303 -32.84 21.98 5.88
CA ASP A 303 -33.29 21.07 4.83
C ASP A 303 -33.11 21.57 3.38
N GLN A 304 -32.33 22.64 3.17
CA GLN A 304 -31.95 23.14 1.85
C GLN A 304 -31.19 22.07 1.05
N GLN A 305 -31.56 21.84 -0.22
CA GLN A 305 -30.86 20.87 -1.06
C GLN A 305 -29.47 21.36 -1.47
N GLY A 306 -28.54 20.42 -1.56
CA GLY A 306 -27.15 20.67 -1.93
C GLY A 306 -26.21 19.61 -1.38
N PHE A 307 -24.93 19.71 -1.71
CA PHE A 307 -23.90 18.83 -1.17
C PHE A 307 -23.17 19.55 -0.04
N TYR A 308 -23.42 19.13 1.20
CA TYR A 308 -22.90 19.72 2.43
C TYR A 308 -21.88 18.79 3.07
N VAL A 309 -20.72 19.34 3.45
CA VAL A 309 -19.62 18.59 4.05
C VAL A 309 -19.27 19.19 5.40
N TYR A 310 -19.25 18.35 6.41
CA TYR A 310 -18.84 18.62 7.78
C TYR A 310 -17.50 17.93 7.98
N LEU A 311 -16.42 18.70 8.02
CA LEU A 311 -15.07 18.14 8.13
C LEU A 311 -14.79 17.67 9.54
N ASN A 312 -14.19 16.50 9.65
CA ASN A 312 -13.79 15.90 10.92
C ASN A 312 -12.57 16.63 11.51
N THR A 313 -12.60 16.93 12.80
CA THR A 313 -11.53 17.63 13.52
C THR A 313 -10.65 16.71 14.38
N GLY A 314 -10.88 15.39 14.29
CA GLY A 314 -10.26 14.35 15.12
C GLY A 314 -10.96 14.10 16.46
N ASN A 315 -12.01 14.87 16.77
CA ASN A 315 -12.79 14.76 18.01
C ASN A 315 -14.23 15.29 17.88
N GLY A 316 -14.71 15.46 16.65
CA GLY A 316 -15.96 16.15 16.33
C GLY A 316 -15.96 16.62 14.88
N PHE A 317 -16.88 17.53 14.56
CA PHE A 317 -17.02 18.11 13.22
C PHE A 317 -17.11 19.63 13.28
N ASN A 318 -16.71 20.30 12.19
CA ASN A 318 -16.96 21.74 12.02
C ASN A 318 -18.46 22.05 11.74
N ASP A 319 -18.80 23.31 11.52
CA ASP A 319 -20.20 23.75 11.30
C ASP A 319 -20.80 23.34 9.93
N GLY A 320 -20.01 22.69 9.09
CA GLY A 320 -20.40 22.27 7.75
C GLY A 320 -20.40 23.39 6.72
N LYS A 321 -20.07 23.06 5.47
CA LYS A 321 -20.09 23.99 4.34
C LYS A 321 -20.78 23.36 3.14
N GLN A 322 -21.53 24.17 2.39
CA GLN A 322 -22.01 23.76 1.08
C GLN A 322 -20.84 23.74 0.09
N TRP A 323 -20.49 22.55 -0.39
CA TRP A 323 -19.46 22.35 -1.41
C TRP A 323 -20.03 22.47 -2.82
N GLN A 324 -21.31 22.17 -3.00
CA GLN A 324 -22.00 22.33 -4.28
C GLN A 324 -23.49 22.63 -4.08
N SER A 325 -24.04 23.49 -4.94
CA SER A 325 -25.49 23.70 -5.01
C SER A 325 -26.22 22.42 -5.41
N ASP A 326 -27.54 22.37 -5.20
CA ASP A 326 -28.32 21.25 -5.69
C ASP A 326 -28.16 21.10 -7.21
N LEU A 327 -27.98 19.85 -7.62
CA LEU A 327 -27.75 19.44 -9.00
C LEU A 327 -28.86 18.50 -9.49
N ASP A 328 -29.99 18.41 -8.75
CA ASP A 328 -31.20 17.62 -9.05
C ASP A 328 -30.93 16.21 -9.63
N SER A 329 -29.88 15.56 -9.15
CA SER A 329 -29.48 14.25 -9.66
C SER A 329 -29.58 13.18 -8.58
N LYS A 330 -30.52 12.27 -8.81
CA LYS A 330 -30.72 11.03 -8.02
C LYS A 330 -29.62 9.99 -8.26
N TYR A 331 -28.66 10.25 -9.16
CA TYR A 331 -27.71 9.26 -9.68
C TYR A 331 -26.27 9.82 -9.72
N SER A 332 -25.71 10.12 -8.55
CA SER A 332 -24.27 10.41 -8.41
C SER A 332 -23.54 9.31 -7.66
N MET A 333 -22.33 8.99 -8.11
CA MET A 333 -21.37 8.13 -7.41
C MET A 333 -20.17 8.97 -6.99
N LEU A 334 -19.59 8.65 -5.83
CA LEU A 334 -18.30 9.19 -5.39
C LEU A 334 -17.21 8.14 -5.68
N ILE A 335 -16.20 8.51 -6.46
CA ILE A 335 -15.07 7.66 -6.81
C ILE A 335 -13.93 8.53 -7.34
N ASP A 336 -12.69 8.25 -6.96
CA ASP A 336 -11.50 8.92 -7.51
C ASP A 336 -11.31 8.47 -8.97
N MET A 337 -11.58 9.37 -9.92
CA MET A 337 -11.52 9.06 -11.35
C MET A 337 -10.16 9.38 -11.98
N ASN A 338 -9.37 10.26 -11.35
CA ASN A 338 -8.11 10.76 -11.88
C ASN A 338 -6.86 10.26 -11.11
N GLY A 339 -7.06 9.53 -10.02
CA GLY A 339 -6.01 8.93 -9.19
C GLY A 339 -5.29 9.94 -8.28
N ASP A 340 -5.90 11.07 -7.96
CA ASP A 340 -5.29 12.11 -7.12
C ASP A 340 -5.50 11.91 -5.61
N GLY A 341 -6.28 10.90 -5.23
CA GLY A 341 -6.61 10.56 -3.84
C GLY A 341 -7.87 11.27 -3.31
N LEU A 342 -8.53 12.11 -4.11
CA LEU A 342 -9.79 12.75 -3.76
C LEU A 342 -10.96 12.10 -4.50
N LEU A 343 -12.08 11.91 -3.80
CA LEU A 343 -13.25 11.30 -4.43
C LEU A 343 -13.99 12.32 -5.31
N ASP A 344 -14.16 11.98 -6.59
CA ASP A 344 -14.88 12.79 -7.58
C ASP A 344 -16.36 12.42 -7.65
N ARG A 345 -17.18 13.35 -8.16
CA ARG A 345 -18.60 13.08 -8.43
C ARG A 345 -18.84 12.68 -9.86
N VAL A 346 -19.43 11.50 -10.05
CA VAL A 346 -19.71 10.91 -11.36
C VAL A 346 -21.21 10.78 -11.61
N PHE A 347 -21.65 11.11 -12.82
CA PHE A 347 -23.07 11.11 -13.22
C PHE A 347 -23.28 10.41 -14.58
N ASP A 348 -24.45 9.77 -14.74
CA ASP A 348 -24.89 9.12 -16.00
C ASP A 348 -25.61 10.06 -16.98
N ARG A 349 -25.66 11.34 -16.62
CA ARG A 349 -26.26 12.46 -17.34
C ARG A 349 -25.72 13.77 -16.79
N ASN A 350 -25.77 14.82 -17.58
CA ASN A 350 -25.43 16.15 -17.12
C ASN A 350 -26.49 16.61 -16.10
N PRO A 351 -26.11 16.91 -14.86
CA PRO A 351 -27.07 17.28 -13.83
C PRO A 351 -27.79 18.62 -14.10
N LYS A 352 -27.26 19.49 -14.96
CA LYS A 352 -27.82 20.82 -15.23
C LYS A 352 -28.86 20.84 -16.35
N ASN A 353 -28.73 19.94 -17.33
CA ASN A 353 -29.55 19.96 -18.54
C ASN A 353 -30.06 18.57 -18.97
N ASP A 354 -29.87 17.55 -18.13
CA ASP A 354 -30.33 16.17 -18.31
C ASP A 354 -29.76 15.45 -19.56
N GLN A 355 -28.73 16.01 -20.21
CA GLN A 355 -28.11 15.40 -21.38
C GLN A 355 -27.41 14.08 -21.02
N PRO A 356 -27.76 12.93 -21.64
CA PRO A 356 -27.15 11.65 -21.31
C PRO A 356 -25.66 11.60 -21.67
N GLY A 357 -24.90 10.85 -20.90
CA GLY A 357 -23.46 10.66 -21.08
C GLY A 357 -22.76 10.44 -19.75
N PHE A 358 -21.45 10.24 -19.76
CA PHE A 358 -20.67 10.05 -18.55
C PHE A 358 -19.98 11.37 -18.16
N TYR A 359 -20.39 11.95 -17.04
CA TYR A 359 -19.89 13.26 -16.58
C TYR A 359 -19.16 13.11 -15.25
N VAL A 360 -18.00 13.76 -15.14
CA VAL A 360 -17.15 13.75 -13.95
C VAL A 360 -16.92 15.17 -13.49
N TYR A 361 -17.11 15.39 -12.20
CA TYR A 361 -16.85 16.64 -11.49
C TYR A 361 -15.69 16.38 -10.54
N LEU A 362 -14.52 16.93 -10.88
CA LEU A 362 -13.30 16.68 -10.13
C LEU A 362 -13.34 17.40 -8.78
N ASN A 363 -12.91 16.71 -7.74
CA ASN A 363 -12.78 17.28 -6.41
C ASN A 363 -11.54 18.18 -6.33
N THR A 364 -11.66 19.28 -5.60
CA THR A 364 -10.61 20.30 -5.44
C THR A 364 -10.09 20.38 -4.00
N GLY A 365 -10.55 19.47 -3.12
CA GLY A 365 -10.28 19.45 -1.68
C GLY A 365 -11.19 20.40 -0.88
N ASN A 366 -11.97 21.27 -1.53
CA ASN A 366 -12.87 22.22 -0.88
C ASN A 366 -14.21 22.42 -1.65
N GLY A 367 -14.54 21.49 -2.54
CA GLY A 367 -15.64 21.57 -3.48
C GLY A 367 -15.34 20.83 -4.78
N PHE A 368 -16.21 21.00 -5.78
CA PHE A 368 -16.06 20.35 -7.08
C PHE A 368 -15.92 21.39 -8.21
N ASP A 369 -15.26 21.00 -9.31
CA ASP A 369 -15.16 21.83 -10.51
C ASP A 369 -16.51 21.98 -11.26
N SER A 370 -16.47 22.53 -12.47
CA SER A 370 -17.69 22.73 -13.27
C SER A 370 -18.27 21.46 -13.90
N GLY A 371 -17.55 20.34 -13.81
CA GLY A 371 -17.84 19.08 -14.48
C GLY A 371 -17.41 19.07 -15.94
N LYS A 372 -16.99 17.90 -16.43
CA LYS A 372 -16.70 17.63 -17.85
C LYS A 372 -17.36 16.33 -18.30
N GLN A 373 -17.75 16.27 -19.56
CA GLN A 373 -18.18 15.01 -20.19
C GLN A 373 -16.93 14.19 -20.53
N TRP A 374 -16.75 13.06 -19.86
CA TRP A 374 -15.63 12.13 -20.07
C TRP A 374 -15.96 11.08 -21.13
N GLN A 375 -17.24 10.80 -21.34
CA GLN A 375 -17.69 9.96 -22.45
C GLN A 375 -19.04 10.43 -22.97
N THR A 376 -19.15 10.50 -24.30
CA THR A 376 -20.43 10.77 -24.96
C THR A 376 -21.45 9.67 -24.66
N ASN A 377 -22.73 9.99 -24.84
CA ASN A 377 -23.80 9.00 -24.71
C ASN A 377 -23.53 7.76 -25.58
N LEU A 378 -23.40 6.59 -24.95
CA LEU A 378 -23.20 5.30 -25.64
C LEU A 378 -24.51 4.65 -26.12
N GLY A 379 -25.62 5.40 -26.12
CA GLY A 379 -26.93 4.91 -26.51
C GLY A 379 -27.68 4.19 -25.37
N GLY A 380 -28.78 3.54 -25.72
CA GLY A 380 -29.72 2.96 -24.73
C GLY A 380 -30.81 3.92 -24.24
N GLY A 381 -30.83 5.17 -24.71
CA GLY A 381 -31.89 6.14 -24.43
C GLY A 381 -32.62 6.58 -25.70
N GLY A 382 -33.53 5.75 -26.23
CA GLY A 382 -34.48 6.24 -27.24
C GLY A 382 -35.54 7.10 -26.58
N ILE A 383 -35.61 8.39 -26.92
CA ILE A 383 -36.79 9.22 -26.66
C ILE A 383 -37.91 8.63 -27.51
N VAL A 384 -38.86 7.93 -26.89
CA VAL A 384 -40.13 7.63 -27.55
C VAL A 384 -41.00 8.88 -27.41
N SER A 385 -40.99 9.73 -28.44
CA SER A 385 -41.97 10.80 -28.60
C SER A 385 -43.35 10.18 -28.89
N GLY A 386 -44.01 9.69 -27.84
CA GLY A 386 -45.31 9.06 -27.93
C GLY A 386 -46.05 9.18 -26.62
N LYS A 387 -47.11 9.98 -26.60
CA LYS A 387 -47.97 10.30 -25.44
C LYS A 387 -48.52 9.02 -24.79
N SER A 388 -47.86 8.49 -23.76
CA SER A 388 -48.49 7.63 -22.76
C SER A 388 -47.69 7.67 -21.43
N PRO A 389 -48.24 8.26 -20.35
CA PRO A 389 -47.46 8.60 -19.15
C PRO A 389 -46.92 7.40 -18.36
N ILE A 390 -47.47 6.19 -18.51
CA ILE A 390 -47.18 5.08 -17.59
C ILE A 390 -46.23 4.02 -18.20
N LYS A 391 -46.23 3.83 -19.53
CA LYS A 391 -45.29 2.91 -20.20
C LYS A 391 -43.95 3.56 -20.58
N ALA A 392 -43.88 4.88 -20.69
CA ALA A 392 -42.61 5.59 -20.95
C ALA A 392 -41.70 5.64 -19.70
N ILE A 393 -42.28 5.82 -18.50
CA ILE A 393 -41.51 5.93 -17.24
C ILE A 393 -40.85 4.60 -16.85
N VAL A 394 -41.54 3.46 -17.05
CA VAL A 394 -40.97 2.12 -16.77
C VAL A 394 -39.90 1.72 -17.80
N ARG A 395 -39.99 2.22 -19.04
CA ARG A 395 -39.04 1.91 -20.13
C ARG A 395 -37.80 2.82 -20.13
N LEU A 396 -37.89 4.03 -19.57
CA LEU A 396 -36.76 4.95 -19.36
C LEU A 396 -35.81 4.51 -18.24
N LEU A 397 -36.30 3.78 -17.23
CA LEU A 397 -35.49 3.32 -16.09
C LEU A 397 -34.57 2.13 -16.41
N TYR A 398 -34.93 1.31 -17.41
CA TYR A 398 -34.20 0.07 -17.78
C TYR A 398 -33.13 0.23 -18.86
N ASN A 399 -33.19 1.26 -19.71
CA ASN A 399 -32.40 1.24 -20.95
C ASN A 399 -31.11 2.10 -20.93
N ASN A 400 -30.89 3.01 -19.96
CA ASN A 400 -29.70 3.89 -19.96
C ASN A 400 -28.47 3.29 -19.23
N TRP A 401 -28.42 1.97 -19.06
CA TRP A 401 -27.36 1.27 -18.32
C TRP A 401 -25.95 1.51 -18.87
N LYS A 402 -25.83 1.77 -20.18
CA LYS A 402 -24.57 2.02 -20.88
C LYS A 402 -23.84 3.27 -20.39
N ASN A 403 -24.55 4.25 -19.83
CA ASN A 403 -23.94 5.48 -19.29
C ASN A 403 -23.75 5.46 -17.78
N ARG A 404 -24.30 4.45 -17.09
CA ARG A 404 -24.20 4.37 -15.63
C ARG A 404 -22.78 3.98 -15.19
N PRO A 405 -22.27 4.56 -14.09
CA PRO A 405 -21.05 4.09 -13.42
C PRO A 405 -21.16 2.62 -13.03
N ILE A 406 -22.29 2.23 -12.46
CA ILE A 406 -22.60 0.84 -12.07
C ILE A 406 -24.05 0.53 -12.43
N HIS A 407 -24.31 -0.67 -12.95
CA HIS A 407 -25.67 -1.15 -13.24
C HIS A 407 -25.94 -2.54 -12.66
N VAL A 408 -27.03 -2.65 -11.88
CA VAL A 408 -27.49 -3.90 -11.22
C VAL A 408 -26.35 -4.57 -10.45
N ASN A 409 -25.79 -3.86 -9.47
CA ASN A 409 -24.65 -4.31 -8.65
C ASN A 409 -23.43 -4.79 -9.47
N GLY A 410 -23.12 -4.10 -10.57
CA GLY A 410 -21.97 -4.42 -11.42
C GLY A 410 -22.22 -5.52 -12.45
N LYS A 411 -23.46 -6.03 -12.56
CA LYS A 411 -23.81 -7.14 -13.47
C LYS A 411 -23.59 -6.83 -14.94
N TYR A 412 -23.96 -5.62 -15.39
CA TYR A 412 -23.90 -5.26 -16.81
C TYR A 412 -22.83 -4.22 -17.11
N SER A 413 -22.59 -3.32 -16.16
CA SER A 413 -21.50 -2.35 -16.19
C SER A 413 -20.99 -2.06 -14.79
N THR A 414 -19.68 -1.86 -14.65
CA THR A 414 -19.03 -1.44 -13.42
C THR A 414 -17.82 -0.55 -13.70
N LEU A 415 -17.45 0.25 -12.72
CA LEU A 415 -16.15 0.91 -12.63
C LEU A 415 -15.22 0.07 -11.76
N ILE A 416 -14.05 -0.29 -12.28
CA ILE A 416 -13.04 -1.06 -11.53
C ILE A 416 -11.67 -0.92 -12.20
N ASP A 417 -10.61 -0.76 -11.43
CA ASP A 417 -9.22 -0.76 -11.94
C ASP A 417 -8.83 -2.19 -12.33
N ILE A 418 -9.04 -2.55 -13.60
CA ILE A 418 -8.85 -3.93 -14.07
C ILE A 418 -7.43 -4.19 -14.56
N ASN A 419 -6.70 -3.12 -14.89
CA ASN A 419 -5.33 -3.17 -15.39
C ASN A 419 -4.28 -2.85 -14.30
N SER A 420 -4.75 -2.49 -13.10
CA SER A 420 -3.98 -2.13 -11.90
C SER A 420 -3.05 -0.94 -12.12
N ASP A 421 -3.56 0.08 -12.80
CA ASP A 421 -2.85 1.31 -13.09
C ASP A 421 -3.16 2.43 -12.07
N GLY A 422 -4.14 2.21 -11.18
CA GLY A 422 -4.60 3.16 -10.17
C GLY A 422 -5.84 3.95 -10.56
N LEU A 423 -6.39 3.76 -11.76
CA LEU A 423 -7.58 4.45 -12.26
C LEU A 423 -8.73 3.45 -12.48
N PRO A 424 -9.98 3.82 -12.14
CA PRO A 424 -11.12 2.95 -12.40
C PRO A 424 -11.48 2.91 -13.89
N ASP A 425 -11.49 1.72 -14.48
CA ASP A 425 -11.88 1.45 -15.87
C ASP A 425 -13.36 1.10 -16.00
N ARG A 426 -13.95 1.28 -17.18
CA ARG A 426 -15.33 0.83 -17.44
C ARG A 426 -15.33 -0.56 -18.03
N VAL A 427 -16.05 -1.48 -17.38
CA VAL A 427 -16.18 -2.87 -17.81
C VAL A 427 -17.64 -3.19 -18.14
N PHE A 428 -17.87 -3.89 -19.25
CA PHE A 428 -19.20 -4.21 -19.77
C PHE A 428 -19.33 -5.69 -20.16
N ASP A 429 -20.55 -6.23 -20.06
CA ASP A 429 -20.90 -7.60 -20.44
C ASP A 429 -21.22 -7.80 -21.94
N ARG A 430 -21.18 -6.70 -22.70
CA ARG A 430 -21.29 -6.63 -24.15
C ARG A 430 -20.74 -5.28 -24.63
N ASN A 431 -20.44 -5.16 -25.90
CA ASN A 431 -19.99 -3.90 -26.48
C ASN A 431 -21.12 -2.86 -26.38
N PRO A 432 -20.93 -1.73 -25.68
CA PRO A 432 -21.99 -0.74 -25.55
C PRO A 432 -22.35 -0.06 -26.88
N ALA A 433 -21.44 -0.03 -27.87
CA ALA A 433 -21.70 0.62 -29.15
C ALA A 433 -22.60 -0.20 -30.10
N ASN A 434 -22.52 -1.54 -30.06
CA ASN A 434 -23.21 -2.41 -31.03
C ASN A 434 -23.89 -3.65 -30.40
N ASP A 435 -23.89 -3.78 -29.07
CA ASP A 435 -24.46 -4.87 -28.28
C ASP A 435 -23.90 -6.28 -28.59
N GLN A 436 -22.74 -6.36 -29.26
CA GLN A 436 -22.00 -7.60 -29.46
C GLN A 436 -21.61 -8.21 -28.09
N GLN A 437 -22.00 -9.46 -27.86
CA GLN A 437 -21.74 -10.15 -26.60
C GLN A 437 -20.26 -10.41 -26.37
N GLY A 438 -19.85 -10.36 -25.09
CA GLY A 438 -18.49 -10.62 -24.65
C GLY A 438 -18.07 -9.67 -23.54
N PHE A 439 -16.85 -9.84 -23.03
CA PHE A 439 -16.34 -8.99 -21.95
C PHE A 439 -15.54 -7.82 -22.54
N TYR A 440 -16.03 -6.59 -22.38
CA TYR A 440 -15.43 -5.39 -22.95
C TYR A 440 -14.90 -4.46 -21.86
N VAL A 441 -13.72 -3.91 -22.08
CA VAL A 441 -13.05 -2.97 -21.16
C VAL A 441 -12.70 -1.70 -21.91
N TYR A 442 -13.05 -0.56 -21.31
CA TYR A 442 -12.69 0.78 -21.73
C TYR A 442 -11.76 1.35 -20.68
N LEU A 443 -10.48 1.47 -21.03
CA LEU A 443 -9.45 1.90 -20.09
C LEU A 443 -9.55 3.41 -19.82
N ASN A 444 -9.35 3.81 -18.57
CA ASN A 444 -9.36 5.19 -18.15
C ASN A 444 -8.07 5.91 -18.60
N THR A 445 -8.24 7.07 -19.22
CA THR A 445 -7.14 7.90 -19.77
C THR A 445 -6.70 9.01 -18.81
N GLY A 446 -7.29 9.09 -17.62
CA GLY A 446 -7.14 10.18 -16.64
C GLY A 446 -8.02 11.40 -16.93
N HIS A 447 -8.71 11.42 -18.07
CA HIS A 447 -9.58 12.52 -18.49
C HIS A 447 -10.76 12.07 -19.39
N GLY A 448 -11.03 10.76 -19.43
CA GLY A 448 -11.94 10.11 -20.36
C GLY A 448 -11.64 8.61 -20.46
N PHE A 449 -12.15 7.95 -21.49
CA PHE A 449 -11.88 6.53 -21.74
C PHE A 449 -11.40 6.30 -23.17
N ASP A 450 -10.66 5.20 -23.39
CA ASP A 450 -10.28 4.76 -24.73
C ASP A 450 -11.48 4.24 -25.55
N SER A 451 -11.24 3.71 -26.75
CA SER A 451 -12.29 3.19 -27.63
C SER A 451 -12.92 1.87 -27.18
N GLY A 452 -12.41 1.27 -26.09
CA GLY A 452 -12.79 -0.05 -25.62
C GLY A 452 -12.23 -1.20 -26.45
N LYS A 453 -11.95 -2.32 -25.79
CA LYS A 453 -11.50 -3.58 -26.43
C LYS A 453 -12.24 -4.77 -25.85
N GLN A 454 -12.47 -5.79 -26.68
CA GLN A 454 -12.94 -7.09 -26.21
C GLN A 454 -11.79 -7.83 -25.55
N TRP A 455 -11.87 -8.03 -24.23
CA TRP A 455 -10.88 -8.77 -23.44
C TRP A 455 -11.20 -10.26 -23.37
N GLN A 456 -12.48 -10.63 -23.53
CA GLN A 456 -12.86 -12.02 -23.66
C GLN A 456 -14.01 -12.17 -24.65
N SER A 457 -13.88 -13.17 -25.53
CA SER A 457 -14.97 -13.57 -26.43
C SER A 457 -16.22 -13.96 -25.64
N ASP A 458 -17.37 -13.94 -26.31
CA ASP A 458 -18.64 -14.39 -25.72
C ASP A 458 -18.52 -15.80 -25.12
N LEU A 459 -18.86 -15.92 -23.84
CA LEU A 459 -18.98 -17.19 -23.11
C LEU A 459 -20.45 -17.61 -22.88
N GLY A 460 -21.40 -16.77 -23.31
CA GLY A 460 -22.84 -16.99 -23.23
C GLY A 460 -23.48 -16.53 -21.91
N HIS A 461 -24.71 -16.00 -22.02
CA HIS A 461 -25.57 -15.61 -20.90
C HIS A 461 -24.82 -14.75 -19.84
N TRP A 462 -24.82 -15.21 -18.59
CA TRP A 462 -24.31 -14.46 -17.45
C TRP A 462 -22.80 -14.51 -17.31
N LYS A 463 -22.12 -15.39 -18.05
CA LYS A 463 -20.67 -15.58 -17.97
C LYS A 463 -19.89 -14.42 -18.59
N ASN A 464 -20.55 -13.51 -19.29
CA ASN A 464 -19.94 -12.25 -19.74
C ASN A 464 -20.03 -11.15 -18.68
N HIS A 465 -20.87 -11.30 -17.66
CA HIS A 465 -21.02 -10.27 -16.63
C HIS A 465 -19.70 -10.05 -15.87
N PRO A 466 -19.33 -8.80 -15.52
CA PRO A 466 -18.20 -8.52 -14.63
C PRO A 466 -18.35 -9.23 -13.28
N THR A 467 -19.55 -9.21 -12.74
CA THR A 467 -19.96 -9.97 -11.56
C THR A 467 -21.37 -10.53 -11.77
N HIS A 468 -21.66 -11.71 -11.23
CA HIS A 468 -23.00 -12.29 -11.32
C HIS A 468 -23.54 -12.69 -9.95
N GLU A 469 -24.77 -12.24 -9.66
CA GLU A 469 -25.46 -12.49 -8.38
C GLU A 469 -24.58 -12.11 -7.18
N ASN A 470 -24.06 -10.88 -7.17
CA ASN A 470 -23.15 -10.36 -6.14
C ASN A 470 -21.89 -11.23 -5.92
N GLY A 471 -21.37 -11.84 -6.99
CA GLY A 471 -20.16 -12.66 -6.95
C GLY A 471 -20.39 -14.14 -6.70
N GLU A 472 -21.64 -14.59 -6.58
CA GLU A 472 -21.96 -15.98 -6.31
C GLU A 472 -21.56 -16.93 -7.44
N HIS A 473 -21.75 -16.54 -8.69
CA HIS A 473 -21.40 -17.40 -9.83
C HIS A 473 -20.14 -16.96 -10.56
N SER A 474 -19.87 -15.66 -10.59
CA SER A 474 -18.63 -15.10 -11.11
C SER A 474 -18.28 -13.76 -10.47
N MET A 475 -16.99 -13.51 -10.28
CA MET A 475 -16.48 -12.22 -9.82
C MET A 475 -15.10 -11.90 -10.40
N LEU A 476 -14.71 -10.62 -10.33
CA LEU A 476 -13.36 -10.13 -10.59
C LEU A 476 -12.60 -10.02 -9.27
N ILE A 477 -11.48 -10.73 -9.14
CA ILE A 477 -10.67 -10.73 -7.92
C ILE A 477 -9.24 -11.21 -8.20
N ASP A 478 -8.23 -10.63 -7.56
CA ASP A 478 -6.83 -11.12 -7.64
C ASP A 478 -6.68 -12.41 -6.82
N ILE A 479 -6.99 -13.56 -7.42
CA ILE A 479 -6.95 -14.85 -6.72
C ILE A 479 -5.55 -15.48 -6.74
N ASN A 480 -4.68 -15.08 -7.66
CA ASN A 480 -3.33 -15.61 -7.81
C ASN A 480 -2.24 -14.74 -7.14
N GLY A 481 -2.60 -13.56 -6.65
CA GLY A 481 -1.72 -12.64 -5.93
C GLY A 481 -0.72 -11.91 -6.83
N ASP A 482 -0.91 -11.86 -8.14
CA ASP A 482 -0.02 -11.13 -9.06
C ASP A 482 -0.34 -9.61 -9.11
N GLY A 483 -1.44 -9.22 -8.49
CA GLY A 483 -1.92 -7.86 -8.33
C GLY A 483 -2.68 -7.37 -9.54
N LEU A 484 -3.23 -8.26 -10.37
CA LEU A 484 -4.21 -7.99 -11.40
C LEU A 484 -5.49 -8.73 -11.05
N LEU A 485 -6.64 -8.21 -11.49
CA LEU A 485 -7.91 -8.88 -11.26
C LEU A 485 -8.07 -10.06 -12.22
N ASP A 486 -8.37 -11.23 -11.67
CA ASP A 486 -8.70 -12.45 -12.41
C ASP A 486 -10.22 -12.65 -12.48
N ARG A 487 -10.71 -13.47 -13.42
CA ARG A 487 -12.12 -13.92 -13.41
C ARG A 487 -12.22 -15.28 -12.74
N VAL A 488 -13.11 -15.39 -11.75
CA VAL A 488 -13.37 -16.64 -11.04
C VAL A 488 -14.80 -17.09 -11.31
N PHE A 489 -15.01 -18.39 -11.55
CA PHE A 489 -16.31 -19.00 -11.81
C PHE A 489 -16.55 -20.23 -10.92
N ASP A 490 -17.82 -20.49 -10.60
CA ASP A 490 -18.28 -21.69 -9.87
C ASP A 490 -18.38 -22.97 -10.73
N ARG A 491 -18.05 -22.85 -12.01
CA ARG A 491 -17.99 -23.91 -13.02
C ARG A 491 -17.17 -23.47 -14.22
N ASN A 492 -16.79 -24.42 -15.07
CA ASN A 492 -16.14 -24.08 -16.34
C ASN A 492 -17.17 -23.38 -17.26
N PRO A 493 -16.91 -22.13 -17.69
CA PRO A 493 -17.88 -21.38 -18.48
C PRO A 493 -18.10 -21.95 -19.89
N LYS A 494 -17.23 -22.82 -20.41
CA LYS A 494 -17.36 -23.40 -21.75
C LYS A 494 -18.15 -24.71 -21.77
N ASN A 495 -17.99 -25.57 -20.75
CA ASN A 495 -18.58 -26.91 -20.73
C ASN A 495 -19.45 -27.20 -19.49
N GLU A 496 -19.70 -26.19 -18.65
CA GLU A 496 -20.56 -26.27 -17.45
C GLU A 496 -20.08 -27.24 -16.36
N GLN A 497 -18.87 -27.79 -16.46
CA GLN A 497 -18.30 -28.68 -15.44
C GLN A 497 -18.20 -27.93 -14.09
N PRO A 498 -18.85 -28.40 -13.01
CA PRO A 498 -18.80 -27.73 -11.72
C PRO A 498 -17.40 -27.78 -11.08
N GLY A 499 -17.08 -26.76 -10.29
CA GLY A 499 -15.81 -26.59 -9.60
C GLY A 499 -15.36 -25.14 -9.67
N LEU A 500 -14.35 -24.75 -8.90
CA LEU A 500 -13.87 -23.37 -8.93
C LEU A 500 -12.79 -23.21 -10.01
N TYR A 501 -13.05 -22.33 -10.98
CA TYR A 501 -12.14 -22.06 -12.10
C TYR A 501 -11.65 -20.62 -12.05
N ALA A 502 -10.33 -20.42 -12.15
CA ALA A 502 -9.72 -19.10 -12.24
C ALA A 502 -9.15 -18.88 -13.65
N PHE A 503 -9.48 -17.74 -14.23
CA PHE A 503 -9.04 -17.24 -15.52
C PHE A 503 -8.15 -16.04 -15.26
N SER A 504 -6.83 -16.27 -15.23
CA SER A 504 -5.92 -15.20 -14.85
C SER A 504 -5.73 -14.18 -15.94
N SER A 505 -5.61 -12.92 -15.53
CA SER A 505 -5.31 -11.80 -16.41
C SER A 505 -4.03 -12.07 -17.20
N GLN A 506 -4.05 -11.74 -18.48
CA GLN A 506 -2.85 -11.75 -19.34
C GLN A 506 -2.25 -10.35 -19.47
N TYR A 507 -2.83 -9.37 -18.78
CA TYR A 507 -2.35 -8.00 -18.79
C TYR A 507 -0.94 -7.93 -18.20
N GLU A 508 -0.04 -7.20 -18.85
CA GLU A 508 1.32 -7.02 -18.37
C GLU A 508 1.47 -5.61 -17.79
N LYS A 509 1.82 -5.52 -16.51
CA LYS A 509 2.13 -4.26 -15.84
C LYS A 509 3.34 -3.59 -16.50
N LEU A 510 3.24 -2.28 -16.73
CA LEU A 510 4.33 -1.46 -17.27
C LEU A 510 5.49 -1.41 -16.27
N LYS A 511 6.65 -1.93 -16.67
CA LYS A 511 7.87 -2.01 -15.85
C LYS A 511 9.10 -1.73 -16.71
N LEU A 512 10.14 -1.16 -16.11
CA LEU A 512 11.46 -1.10 -16.75
C LEU A 512 11.99 -2.52 -16.93
N LYS A 513 12.37 -2.88 -18.15
CA LYS A 513 12.80 -4.24 -18.49
C LYS A 513 14.31 -4.33 -18.63
N THR A 514 14.89 -3.36 -19.34
CA THR A 514 16.30 -3.39 -19.71
C THR A 514 16.91 -1.99 -19.61
N ILE A 515 18.18 -1.93 -19.20
CA ILE A 515 19.03 -0.75 -19.27
C ILE A 515 20.25 -1.11 -20.10
N THR A 516 20.54 -0.35 -21.15
CA THR A 516 21.75 -0.51 -21.97
C THR A 516 22.62 0.71 -21.75
N ASN A 517 23.82 0.54 -21.20
CA ASN A 517 24.72 1.68 -21.01
C ASN A 517 25.36 2.11 -22.34
N GLY A 518 26.05 3.25 -22.34
CA GLY A 518 26.72 3.80 -23.53
C GLY A 518 27.82 2.92 -24.15
N PHE A 519 28.18 1.81 -23.52
CA PHE A 519 29.15 0.83 -24.04
C PHE A 519 28.47 -0.45 -24.56
N GLY A 520 27.14 -0.48 -24.64
CA GLY A 520 26.37 -1.63 -25.11
C GLY A 520 26.22 -2.75 -24.08
N ILE A 521 26.56 -2.52 -22.80
CA ILE A 521 26.36 -3.51 -21.73
C ILE A 521 24.90 -3.48 -21.31
N GLN A 522 24.22 -4.62 -21.45
CA GLN A 522 22.82 -4.76 -21.11
C GLN A 522 22.63 -5.24 -19.67
N THR A 523 21.70 -4.60 -18.95
CA THR A 523 21.20 -5.02 -17.64
C THR A 523 19.70 -5.29 -17.73
N THR A 524 19.28 -6.54 -17.56
CA THR A 524 17.88 -6.97 -17.55
C THR A 524 17.36 -7.10 -16.11
N LEU A 525 16.14 -6.62 -15.87
CA LEU A 525 15.45 -6.63 -14.58
C LEU A 525 14.24 -7.57 -14.61
N ASN A 526 14.16 -8.48 -13.65
CA ASN A 526 13.02 -9.40 -13.49
C ASN A 526 12.28 -9.11 -12.18
N TYR A 527 10.96 -9.30 -12.17
CA TYR A 527 10.10 -8.94 -11.05
C TYR A 527 9.18 -10.08 -10.64
N LYS A 528 8.85 -10.14 -9.35
CA LYS A 528 7.83 -11.02 -8.77
C LYS A 528 7.05 -10.28 -7.68
N PRO A 529 5.77 -10.62 -7.42
CA PRO A 529 5.01 -10.06 -6.29
C PRO A 529 5.54 -10.55 -4.94
N LEU A 530 5.26 -9.84 -3.84
CA LEU A 530 5.61 -10.33 -2.49
C LEU A 530 4.78 -11.55 -2.05
N THR A 531 3.67 -11.84 -2.72
CA THR A 531 2.89 -13.08 -2.55
C THR A 531 3.67 -14.32 -3.01
N ASP A 532 4.69 -14.17 -3.88
CA ASP A 532 5.55 -15.27 -4.30
C ASP A 532 6.60 -15.57 -3.21
N SER A 533 6.45 -16.72 -2.55
CA SER A 533 7.31 -17.19 -1.46
C SER A 533 8.78 -17.43 -1.86
N SER A 534 9.09 -17.51 -3.16
CA SER A 534 10.47 -17.60 -3.65
C SER A 534 11.25 -16.29 -3.42
N VAL A 535 10.56 -15.14 -3.40
CA VAL A 535 11.18 -13.81 -3.22
C VAL A 535 10.87 -13.16 -1.89
N TYR A 536 9.88 -13.60 -1.14
CA TYR A 536 9.50 -12.97 0.13
C TYR A 536 9.34 -13.96 1.29
N THR A 537 9.53 -13.46 2.51
CA THR A 537 9.24 -14.20 3.74
C THR A 537 8.67 -13.22 4.77
N LYS A 538 7.37 -13.37 5.06
CA LYS A 538 6.66 -12.60 6.09
C LYS A 538 7.20 -12.89 7.49
N ASP A 539 7.07 -11.93 8.39
CA ASP A 539 7.32 -12.16 9.81
C ASP A 539 6.11 -12.84 10.47
N THR A 540 6.31 -13.55 11.57
CA THR A 540 5.28 -14.46 12.13
C THR A 540 4.14 -13.79 12.89
N LYS A 541 4.32 -12.54 13.36
CA LYS A 541 3.25 -11.79 14.04
C LYS A 541 3.42 -10.28 13.85
N GLY A 542 2.38 -9.61 13.34
CA GLY A 542 2.28 -8.15 13.30
C GLY A 542 1.72 -7.64 14.63
N SER A 543 1.89 -6.35 14.92
CA SER A 543 1.23 -5.75 16.07
C SER A 543 0.93 -4.30 15.77
N TYR A 544 -0.30 -3.87 15.97
CA TYR A 544 -0.66 -2.47 15.92
C TYR A 544 0.34 -1.60 16.72
N PRO A 545 0.81 -0.46 16.19
CA PRO A 545 0.46 0.11 14.88
C PRO A 545 1.37 -0.36 13.73
N ASN A 546 2.32 -1.26 13.97
CA ASN A 546 3.29 -1.75 12.98
C ASN A 546 2.95 -3.18 12.54
N ILE A 547 2.18 -3.30 11.46
CA ILE A 547 1.72 -4.60 10.95
C ILE A 547 2.67 -5.17 9.89
N ASN A 548 2.69 -6.50 9.78
CA ASN A 548 3.44 -7.19 8.75
C ASN A 548 2.63 -7.22 7.46
N ILE A 549 3.24 -6.85 6.34
CA ILE A 549 2.54 -6.83 5.05
C ILE A 549 3.03 -7.95 4.14
N GLN A 550 2.10 -8.54 3.39
CA GLN A 550 2.36 -9.33 2.20
C GLN A 550 1.25 -8.97 1.21
N ASN A 551 1.62 -8.44 0.05
CA ASN A 551 0.68 -7.99 -0.97
C ASN A 551 1.30 -8.19 -2.35
N ALA A 552 0.54 -7.96 -3.41
CA ALA A 552 1.01 -8.18 -4.78
C ALA A 552 2.03 -7.14 -5.30
N ARG A 553 2.65 -6.34 -4.41
CA ARG A 553 3.69 -5.38 -4.80
C ARG A 553 4.84 -6.11 -5.46
N GLN A 554 5.24 -5.59 -6.62
CA GLN A 554 6.32 -6.15 -7.41
C GLN A 554 7.67 -5.73 -6.85
N VAL A 555 8.56 -6.69 -6.64
CA VAL A 555 9.96 -6.49 -6.25
C VAL A 555 10.89 -7.13 -7.27
N ILE A 556 12.12 -6.66 -7.35
CA ILE A 556 13.13 -7.24 -8.24
C ILE A 556 13.45 -8.65 -7.74
N SER A 557 13.19 -9.67 -8.56
CA SER A 557 13.56 -11.06 -8.24
C SER A 557 14.99 -11.38 -8.67
N SER A 558 15.43 -10.80 -9.80
CA SER A 558 16.80 -10.94 -10.28
C SER A 558 17.22 -9.80 -11.20
N VAL A 559 18.53 -9.59 -11.26
CA VAL A 559 19.20 -8.68 -12.20
C VAL A 559 20.25 -9.49 -12.95
N THR A 560 20.20 -9.44 -14.28
CA THR A 560 21.15 -10.10 -15.17
C THR A 560 21.90 -9.05 -15.96
N THR A 561 23.23 -9.06 -15.97
CA THR A 561 24.07 -8.07 -16.65
C THR A 561 25.12 -8.74 -17.51
N ASP A 562 25.35 -8.24 -18.72
CA ASP A 562 26.42 -8.74 -19.59
C ASP A 562 27.79 -8.50 -18.94
N ASN A 563 28.69 -9.48 -19.07
CA ASN A 563 30.01 -9.43 -18.45
C ASN A 563 31.12 -8.91 -19.39
N ALA A 564 30.74 -8.33 -20.54
CA ALA A 564 31.64 -7.81 -21.58
C ALA A 564 32.60 -8.83 -22.23
N ILE A 565 32.49 -10.13 -21.91
CA ILE A 565 33.29 -11.22 -22.50
C ILE A 565 32.41 -12.30 -23.16
N GLY A 566 31.16 -11.96 -23.49
CA GLY A 566 30.21 -12.85 -24.16
C GLY A 566 29.34 -13.72 -23.24
N GLY A 567 29.37 -13.48 -21.92
CA GLY A 567 28.50 -14.13 -20.94
C GLY A 567 27.69 -13.14 -20.10
N GLN A 568 26.99 -13.64 -19.08
CA GLN A 568 26.14 -12.85 -18.19
C GLN A 568 26.36 -13.19 -16.72
N ASN A 569 26.29 -12.19 -15.85
CA ASN A 569 26.27 -12.33 -14.40
C ASN A 569 24.85 -12.13 -13.90
N THR A 570 24.35 -13.04 -13.05
CA THR A 570 23.00 -12.94 -12.47
C THR A 570 23.06 -12.82 -10.96
N THR A 571 22.38 -11.82 -10.43
CA THR A 571 22.13 -11.65 -8.99
C THR A 571 20.64 -11.86 -8.70
N THR A 572 20.30 -12.77 -7.80
CA THR A 572 18.93 -12.98 -7.32
C THR A 572 18.68 -12.29 -5.98
N TYR A 573 17.45 -11.87 -5.73
CA TYR A 573 17.07 -11.14 -4.52
C TYR A 573 15.96 -11.86 -3.75
N LYS A 574 16.04 -11.79 -2.42
CA LYS A 574 14.99 -12.19 -1.49
C LYS A 574 14.80 -11.10 -0.43
N TYR A 575 13.56 -10.91 -0.01
CA TYR A 575 13.14 -9.87 0.91
C TYR A 575 12.43 -10.51 2.11
N GLY A 576 12.40 -9.82 3.24
CA GLY A 576 11.58 -10.30 4.35
C GLY A 576 11.26 -9.27 5.41
N LYS A 577 10.24 -9.60 6.20
CA LYS A 577 9.74 -8.78 7.31
C LYS A 577 9.36 -7.36 6.88
N ALA A 578 8.64 -7.21 5.77
CA ALA A 578 8.10 -5.91 5.39
C ALA A 578 7.05 -5.46 6.41
N LYS A 579 7.08 -4.18 6.80
CA LYS A 579 6.12 -3.60 7.74
C LYS A 579 5.57 -2.28 7.25
N VAL A 580 4.34 -1.98 7.64
CA VAL A 580 3.72 -0.65 7.50
C VAL A 580 3.25 -0.18 8.86
N ASN A 581 3.33 1.13 9.09
CA ASN A 581 2.72 1.78 10.24
C ASN A 581 1.38 2.38 9.82
N VAL A 582 0.30 1.96 10.47
CA VAL A 582 -1.07 2.39 10.11
C VAL A 582 -1.45 3.75 10.69
N LYS A 583 -0.71 4.29 11.68
CA LYS A 583 -0.90 5.65 12.23
C LYS A 583 -0.20 6.75 11.42
N GLY A 584 -0.01 6.55 10.11
CA GLY A 584 0.49 7.59 9.20
C GLY A 584 2.01 7.65 8.96
N ARG A 585 2.86 6.81 9.59
CA ARG A 585 4.28 6.75 9.16
C ARG A 585 4.49 6.00 7.84
N GLY A 586 3.48 5.25 7.39
CA GLY A 586 3.51 4.51 6.15
C GLY A 586 4.51 3.35 6.16
N ASN A 587 5.11 3.08 5.00
CA ASN A 587 5.98 1.91 4.80
C ASN A 587 7.29 2.03 5.61
N LEU A 588 7.57 1.03 6.46
CA LEU A 588 8.77 0.96 7.30
C LEU A 588 9.93 0.21 6.61
N GLY A 589 9.74 -0.21 5.36
CA GLY A 589 10.70 -0.96 4.58
C GLY A 589 10.74 -2.46 4.93
N PHE A 590 11.70 -3.18 4.36
CA PHE A 590 11.97 -4.57 4.68
C PHE A 590 12.89 -4.69 5.89
N GLY A 591 12.62 -5.61 6.81
CA GLY A 591 13.53 -5.91 7.92
C GLY A 591 14.85 -6.53 7.45
N TRP A 592 14.87 -7.15 6.28
CA TRP A 592 16.11 -7.53 5.59
C TRP A 592 15.93 -7.67 4.07
N ILE A 593 17.06 -7.49 3.36
CA ILE A 593 17.22 -7.79 1.93
C ILE A 593 18.42 -8.72 1.79
N GLU A 594 18.27 -9.79 1.02
CA GLU A 594 19.30 -10.77 0.70
C GLU A 594 19.53 -10.75 -0.80
N LYS A 595 20.79 -10.63 -1.22
CA LYS A 595 21.19 -10.79 -2.63
C LYS A 595 22.16 -11.96 -2.75
N LYS A 596 22.04 -12.74 -3.81
CA LYS A 596 22.93 -13.86 -4.13
C LYS A 596 23.46 -13.71 -5.54
N ASP A 597 24.77 -13.64 -5.68
CA ASP A 597 25.46 -13.71 -6.96
C ASP A 597 25.58 -15.19 -7.37
N LEU A 598 25.03 -15.55 -8.53
CA LEU A 598 24.97 -16.95 -8.95
C LEU A 598 26.31 -17.47 -9.50
N GLN A 599 27.23 -16.59 -9.89
CA GLN A 599 28.53 -16.98 -10.44
C GLN A 599 29.50 -17.40 -9.33
N SER A 600 29.50 -16.67 -8.21
CA SER A 600 30.36 -16.92 -7.06
C SER A 600 29.67 -17.70 -5.93
N ASN A 601 28.34 -17.86 -6.00
CA ASN A 601 27.51 -18.30 -4.87
C ASN A 601 27.66 -17.44 -3.60
N LYS A 602 28.17 -16.21 -3.74
CA LYS A 602 28.26 -15.26 -2.64
C LYS A 602 26.88 -14.67 -2.35
N LEU A 603 26.52 -14.68 -1.07
CA LEU A 603 25.25 -14.19 -0.58
C LEU A 603 25.49 -13.08 0.45
N THR A 604 24.81 -11.96 0.30
CA THR A 604 24.86 -10.84 1.25
C THR A 604 23.47 -10.58 1.79
N ARG A 605 23.29 -10.70 3.12
CA ARG A 605 22.06 -10.33 3.82
C ARG A 605 22.28 -9.05 4.62
N THR A 606 21.53 -8.01 4.28
CA THR A 606 21.51 -6.73 5.01
C THR A 606 20.21 -6.63 5.80
N ARG A 607 20.31 -6.33 7.10
CA ARG A 607 19.20 -6.13 8.02
C ARG A 607 19.02 -4.65 8.33
N TYR A 608 17.80 -4.18 8.30
CA TYR A 608 17.45 -2.79 8.53
C TYR A 608 16.64 -2.62 9.82
N ASN A 609 16.75 -1.46 10.43
CA ASN A 609 15.91 -1.07 11.55
C ASN A 609 14.58 -0.53 11.03
N GLN A 610 13.48 -0.93 11.66
CA GLN A 610 12.11 -0.54 11.31
C GLN A 610 11.43 0.26 12.42
N SER A 611 12.16 0.58 13.49
CA SER A 611 11.67 1.35 14.63
C SER A 611 12.04 2.81 14.48
N TYR A 612 11.07 3.71 14.63
CA TYR A 612 11.32 5.15 14.64
C TYR A 612 12.20 5.55 15.85
N PRO A 613 13.16 6.50 15.71
CA PRO A 613 13.51 7.24 14.49
C PRO A 613 14.53 6.54 13.58
N TYR A 614 14.93 5.31 13.86
CA TYR A 614 16.03 4.61 13.17
C TYR A 614 15.61 3.90 11.87
N ILE A 615 14.43 4.18 11.32
CA ILE A 615 13.90 3.49 10.13
C ILE A 615 14.93 3.53 8.99
N ALA A 616 15.07 2.41 8.28
CA ALA A 616 15.99 2.19 7.15
C ALA A 616 17.50 2.20 7.50
N GLN A 617 17.90 2.39 8.76
CA GLN A 617 19.30 2.27 9.14
C GLN A 617 19.78 0.82 9.10
N VAL A 618 20.96 0.56 8.51
CA VAL A 618 21.54 -0.79 8.42
C VAL A 618 22.03 -1.23 9.79
N VAL A 619 21.36 -2.21 10.39
CA VAL A 619 21.71 -2.80 11.70
C VAL A 619 22.83 -3.81 11.57
N ALA A 620 22.80 -4.63 10.52
CA ALA A 620 23.81 -5.64 10.30
C ALA A 620 23.89 -6.05 8.83
N THR A 621 25.09 -6.38 8.37
CA THR A 621 25.33 -7.01 7.07
C THR A 621 26.09 -8.30 7.31
N LYS A 622 25.65 -9.40 6.72
CA LYS A 622 26.36 -10.68 6.76
C LYS A 622 26.61 -11.16 5.34
N GLU A 623 27.82 -11.61 5.08
CA GLU A 623 28.22 -12.20 3.81
C GLU A 623 28.53 -13.68 4.01
N TYR A 624 28.03 -14.50 3.09
CA TYR A 624 28.17 -15.94 3.10
C TYR A 624 28.67 -16.43 1.75
N ILE A 625 29.29 -17.60 1.76
CA ILE A 625 29.38 -18.48 0.61
C ILE A 625 28.38 -19.62 0.82
N GLU A 626 27.60 -19.96 -0.21
CA GLU A 626 26.62 -21.07 -0.15
C GLU A 626 27.08 -22.23 -1.04
N THR A 627 27.33 -23.39 -0.43
CA THR A 627 27.79 -24.60 -1.11
C THR A 627 26.99 -25.80 -0.63
N ASN A 628 26.41 -26.58 -1.56
CA ASN A 628 25.59 -27.76 -1.26
C ASN A 628 24.47 -27.50 -0.22
N GLY A 629 23.84 -26.33 -0.28
CA GLY A 629 22.76 -25.93 0.64
C GLY A 629 23.22 -25.47 2.03
N SER A 630 24.53 -25.52 2.32
CA SER A 630 25.11 -25.00 3.56
C SER A 630 25.64 -23.58 3.36
N ARG A 631 25.43 -22.71 4.37
CA ARG A 631 25.92 -21.32 4.37
C ARG A 631 27.09 -21.17 5.31
N GLN A 632 28.24 -20.79 4.77
CA GLN A 632 29.41 -20.43 5.57
C GLN A 632 29.58 -18.92 5.63
N LEU A 633 29.72 -18.38 6.84
CA LEU A 633 29.88 -16.94 7.09
C LEU A 633 31.31 -16.50 6.75
N LEU A 634 31.45 -15.44 5.96
CA LEU A 634 32.74 -14.84 5.59
C LEU A 634 32.97 -13.51 6.30
N ASN A 635 31.95 -12.64 6.30
CA ASN A 635 32.02 -11.33 6.92
C ASN A 635 30.73 -11.02 7.68
N GLN A 636 30.86 -10.29 8.79
CA GLN A 636 29.74 -9.76 9.55
C GLN A 636 30.04 -8.34 10.00
N GLN A 637 29.15 -7.42 9.69
CA GLN A 637 29.11 -6.07 10.23
C GLN A 637 27.89 -5.91 11.14
N ILE A 638 28.07 -5.29 12.31
CA ILE A 638 27.00 -4.84 13.20
C ILE A 638 27.18 -3.35 13.46
N ASN A 639 26.11 -2.58 13.29
CA ASN A 639 26.08 -1.15 13.51
C ASN A 639 25.20 -0.81 14.70
N THR A 640 25.67 0.12 15.53
CA THR A 640 24.89 0.73 16.61
C THR A 640 24.76 2.22 16.33
N TYR A 641 23.53 2.71 16.24
CA TYR A 641 23.23 4.11 16.03
C TYR A 641 22.84 4.78 17.34
N ARG A 642 23.03 6.09 17.39
CA ARG A 642 22.45 6.96 18.41
C ARG A 642 21.72 8.10 17.73
N LYS A 643 20.84 8.76 18.48
CA LYS A 643 20.11 9.93 18.02
C LYS A 643 20.50 11.15 18.83
N LYS A 644 20.50 12.30 18.16
CA LYS A 644 20.48 13.62 18.78
C LYS A 644 19.11 14.23 18.54
N SER A 645 18.45 14.67 19.59
CA SER A 645 17.13 15.29 19.51
C SER A 645 17.26 16.80 19.64
N LEU A 646 16.70 17.52 18.68
CA LEU A 646 16.66 18.98 18.63
C LEU A 646 15.20 19.46 18.65
N TYR A 647 15.01 20.77 18.88
CA TYR A 647 13.70 21.44 18.83
C TYR A 647 12.62 20.72 19.66
N ASN A 648 12.86 20.55 20.95
CA ASN A 648 11.95 19.84 21.88
C ASN A 648 11.58 18.42 21.39
N ASN A 649 12.59 17.67 20.92
CA ASN A 649 12.44 16.28 20.49
C ASN A 649 11.57 16.09 19.22
N ARG A 650 11.38 17.15 18.43
CA ARG A 650 10.66 17.10 17.14
C ARG A 650 11.55 16.71 15.96
N VAL A 651 12.83 17.05 16.04
CA VAL A 651 13.81 16.72 15.00
C VAL A 651 14.82 15.74 15.59
N HIS A 652 15.07 14.63 14.89
CA HIS A 652 16.09 13.67 15.26
C HIS A 652 17.16 13.58 14.18
N SER A 653 18.41 13.78 14.57
CA SER A 653 19.57 13.49 13.73
C SER A 653 20.17 12.16 14.18
N LEU A 654 20.28 11.21 13.27
CA LEU A 654 20.87 9.91 13.54
C LEU A 654 22.35 9.93 13.18
N TYR A 655 23.16 9.20 13.94
CA TYR A 655 24.56 8.99 13.59
C TYR A 655 25.00 7.59 14.00
N LEU A 656 25.97 7.06 13.25
CA LEU A 656 26.59 5.77 13.53
C LEU A 656 27.54 5.93 14.73
N TYR A 657 27.17 5.40 15.88
CA TYR A 657 27.99 5.46 17.09
C TYR A 657 29.09 4.40 17.07
N GLN A 658 28.78 3.20 16.57
CA GLN A 658 29.73 2.09 16.50
C GLN A 658 29.47 1.21 15.29
N SER A 659 30.52 0.81 14.57
CA SER A 659 30.53 -0.31 13.62
C SER A 659 31.48 -1.38 14.13
N GLN A 660 31.04 -2.63 14.19
CA GLN A 660 31.88 -3.79 14.46
C GLN A 660 31.87 -4.73 13.25
N GLU A 661 33.03 -4.93 12.65
CA GLU A 661 33.26 -5.78 11.49
C GLU A 661 34.07 -7.00 11.92
N LYS A 662 33.62 -8.19 11.53
CA LYS A 662 34.27 -9.47 11.77
C LYS A 662 34.51 -10.17 10.45
N SER A 663 35.71 -10.69 10.27
CA SER A 663 36.07 -11.52 9.11
C SER A 663 36.48 -12.90 9.56
N TYR A 664 36.04 -13.90 8.82
CA TYR A 664 36.20 -15.31 9.13
C TYR A 664 37.03 -16.02 8.07
N ASP A 665 37.75 -17.04 8.49
CA ASP A 665 38.54 -17.87 7.61
C ASP A 665 37.66 -18.70 6.67
N PHE A 666 38.08 -18.82 5.40
CA PHE A 666 37.32 -19.51 4.37
C PHE A 666 37.31 -21.04 4.55
N ASN A 667 38.27 -21.66 5.24
CA ASN A 667 38.29 -23.12 5.39
C ASN A 667 37.77 -23.57 6.75
N SER A 668 38.24 -22.90 7.81
CA SER A 668 37.98 -23.30 9.20
C SER A 668 36.77 -22.60 9.81
N SER A 669 36.22 -21.56 9.17
CA SER A 669 35.20 -20.66 9.74
C SER A 669 35.61 -19.97 11.04
N ASN A 670 36.90 -20.00 11.39
CA ASN A 670 37.43 -19.34 12.58
C ASN A 670 37.43 -17.82 12.40
N LEU A 671 37.16 -17.09 13.47
CA LEU A 671 37.24 -15.63 13.48
C LEU A 671 38.71 -15.19 13.30
N LEU A 672 39.00 -14.44 12.24
CA LEU A 672 40.34 -13.93 11.96
C LEU A 672 40.57 -12.58 12.63
N THR A 673 39.65 -11.64 12.39
CA THR A 673 39.77 -10.26 12.85
C THR A 673 38.44 -9.70 13.32
N THR A 674 38.51 -8.77 14.27
CA THR A 674 37.41 -7.89 14.65
C THR A 674 37.89 -6.45 14.61
N VAL A 675 37.27 -5.62 13.77
CA VAL A 675 37.51 -4.18 13.67
C VAL A 675 36.31 -3.46 14.29
N THR A 676 36.54 -2.73 15.38
CA THR A 676 35.51 -1.90 16.03
C THR A 676 35.83 -0.43 15.80
N THR A 677 34.96 0.29 15.09
CA THR A 677 35.03 1.74 14.90
C THR A 677 34.02 2.41 15.80
N ASN A 678 34.47 3.25 16.73
CA ASN A 678 33.62 4.08 17.59
C ASN A 678 33.70 5.55 17.18
N GLN A 679 32.56 6.23 17.19
CA GLN A 679 32.46 7.67 16.93
C GLN A 679 31.92 8.39 18.16
N SER A 680 32.55 9.50 18.55
CA SER A 680 32.13 10.32 19.68
C SER A 680 32.43 11.81 19.43
N ASN A 681 32.01 12.66 20.38
CA ASN A 681 32.13 14.12 20.31
C ASN A 681 31.53 14.70 19.02
N ILE A 682 30.32 14.25 18.69
CA ILE A 682 29.60 14.71 17.49
C ILE A 682 28.89 16.02 17.83
N ASP A 683 29.22 17.07 17.08
CA ASP A 683 28.67 18.41 17.31
C ASP A 683 27.20 18.54 16.85
N ASP A 684 26.61 19.73 16.96
CA ASP A 684 25.22 19.99 16.57
C ASP A 684 24.96 19.89 15.06
N TYR A 685 26.01 19.93 14.25
CA TYR A 685 25.94 19.88 12.79
C TYR A 685 26.31 18.50 12.22
N GLY A 686 26.55 17.51 13.09
CA GLY A 686 26.87 16.14 12.69
C GLY A 686 28.36 15.87 12.46
N ASN A 687 29.25 16.83 12.77
CA ASN A 687 30.68 16.62 12.57
C ASN A 687 31.26 15.72 13.66
N VAL A 688 31.98 14.66 13.26
CA VAL A 688 32.53 13.66 14.18
C VAL A 688 33.86 14.12 14.78
N GLY A 689 33.84 14.47 16.07
CA GLY A 689 35.02 14.96 16.78
C GLY A 689 36.06 13.88 17.13
N THR A 690 35.66 12.63 17.38
CA THR A 690 36.61 11.53 17.60
C THR A 690 36.17 10.26 16.90
N ILE A 691 37.11 9.61 16.21
CA ILE A 691 36.95 8.27 15.62
C ILE A 691 38.02 7.36 16.22
N SER A 692 37.62 6.27 16.88
CA SER A 692 38.54 5.27 17.44
C SER A 692 38.30 3.92 16.78
N VAL A 693 39.30 3.44 16.03
CA VAL A 693 39.29 2.14 15.36
C VAL A 693 40.16 1.17 16.14
N THR A 694 39.60 0.05 16.59
CA THR A 694 40.31 -1.01 17.31
C THR A 694 40.26 -2.30 16.51
N THR A 695 41.42 -2.82 16.09
CA THR A 695 41.55 -4.08 15.36
C THR A 695 42.11 -5.16 16.28
N LYS A 696 41.37 -6.25 16.47
CA LYS A 696 41.77 -7.42 17.24
C LYS A 696 41.93 -8.62 16.32
N GLY A 697 43.00 -9.39 16.48
CA GLY A 697 43.23 -10.64 15.75
C GLY A 697 44.51 -11.30 16.23
N ASN A 698 44.55 -12.64 16.27
CA ASN A 698 45.70 -13.42 16.74
C ASN A 698 46.25 -12.91 18.10
N ASP A 699 45.35 -12.73 19.09
CA ASP A 699 45.60 -12.19 20.44
C ASP A 699 46.27 -10.82 20.53
N LYS A 700 46.38 -10.10 19.40
CA LYS A 700 46.91 -8.73 19.34
C LYS A 700 45.79 -7.72 19.21
N THR A 701 46.00 -6.53 19.78
CA THR A 701 45.07 -5.39 19.68
C THR A 701 45.80 -4.15 19.19
N PHE A 702 45.33 -3.58 18.10
CA PHE A 702 45.82 -2.32 17.53
C PHE A 702 44.73 -1.26 17.64
N THR A 703 45.10 -0.01 17.93
CA THR A 703 44.15 1.10 18.02
C THR A 703 44.63 2.29 17.18
N LYS A 704 43.73 2.90 16.42
CA LYS A 704 43.92 4.16 15.72
C LYS A 704 42.86 5.15 16.18
N THR A 705 43.28 6.23 16.82
CA THR A 705 42.39 7.30 17.28
C THR A 705 42.61 8.55 16.44
N THR A 706 41.55 9.07 15.84
CA THR A 706 41.54 10.34 15.10
C THR A 706 40.70 11.34 15.88
N GLN A 707 41.30 12.47 16.27
CA GLN A 707 40.62 13.58 16.92
C GLN A 707 40.55 14.77 15.96
N ASN A 708 39.35 15.22 15.69
CA ASN A 708 39.04 16.30 14.76
C ASN A 708 38.51 17.52 15.50
N THR A 709 38.89 18.70 15.02
CA THR A 709 38.33 19.97 15.45
C THR A 709 37.75 20.66 14.23
N TYR A 710 36.49 21.08 14.32
CA TYR A 710 35.79 21.76 13.24
C TYR A 710 35.48 23.20 13.63
N ASN A 711 35.42 24.07 12.63
CA ASN A 711 34.79 25.37 12.71
C ASN A 711 33.48 25.32 11.94
N ASN A 712 32.43 25.89 12.53
CA ASN A 712 31.12 26.04 11.91
C ASN A 712 30.77 27.52 11.94
N ASP A 713 30.47 28.11 10.78
CA ASP A 713 29.96 29.48 10.64
C ASP A 713 28.50 29.41 10.16
N PRO A 714 27.51 29.46 11.08
CA PRO A 714 26.10 29.39 10.72
C PRO A 714 25.58 30.64 10.00
N ALA A 715 26.29 31.78 10.09
CA ALA A 715 25.87 33.00 9.42
C ALA A 715 26.15 32.94 7.90
N LYS A 716 27.28 32.32 7.51
CA LYS A 716 27.64 32.09 6.10
C LYS A 716 27.28 30.68 5.62
N TRP A 717 26.75 29.85 6.50
CA TRP A 717 26.49 28.42 6.26
C TRP A 717 27.75 27.62 5.85
N HIS A 718 28.91 28.00 6.36
CA HIS A 718 30.15 27.25 6.19
C HIS A 718 30.31 26.28 7.37
N LEU A 719 29.66 25.12 7.27
CA LEU A 719 29.66 24.08 8.30
C LEU A 719 30.73 23.01 8.03
N GLY A 720 31.20 22.32 9.07
CA GLY A 720 32.09 21.17 8.96
C GLY A 720 33.50 21.49 8.45
N ARG A 721 33.99 22.71 8.69
CA ARG A 721 35.35 23.10 8.28
C ARG A 721 36.37 22.53 9.26
N LEU A 722 36.92 21.36 8.93
CA LEU A 722 37.96 20.70 9.74
C LEU A 722 39.17 21.62 9.83
N THR A 723 39.55 22.09 11.03
CA THR A 723 40.71 22.97 11.25
C THR A 723 41.92 22.21 11.78
N LYS A 724 41.71 21.05 12.41
CA LYS A 724 42.77 20.21 12.96
C LYS A 724 42.35 18.75 12.98
N ALA A 725 43.28 17.85 12.63
CA ALA A 725 43.15 16.42 12.81
C ALA A 725 44.40 15.84 13.47
N THR A 726 44.25 15.13 14.58
CA THR A 726 45.33 14.42 15.27
C THR A 726 45.06 12.92 15.20
N VAL A 727 45.98 12.15 14.61
CA VAL A 727 45.88 10.69 14.47
C VAL A 727 46.95 10.01 15.31
N THR A 728 46.53 9.20 16.28
CA THR A 728 47.42 8.41 17.15
C THR A 728 47.25 6.92 16.86
N HIS A 729 48.35 6.24 16.52
CA HIS A 729 48.42 4.79 16.36
C HIS A 729 49.06 4.16 17.60
N LYS A 730 48.46 3.07 18.07
CA LYS A 730 48.93 2.27 19.20
C LYS A 730 49.00 0.81 18.78
N ALA A 731 50.15 0.17 18.97
CA ALA A 731 50.35 -1.26 18.79
C ALA A 731 50.89 -1.90 20.09
N PRO A 732 50.68 -3.21 20.32
CA PRO A 732 51.15 -3.87 21.54
C PRO A 732 52.66 -3.73 21.70
N ASN A 733 53.13 -3.43 22.92
CA ASN A 733 54.55 -3.34 23.26
C ASN A 733 55.36 -2.34 22.40
N THR A 734 54.72 -1.28 21.89
CA THR A 734 55.39 -0.21 21.12
C THR A 734 54.91 1.17 21.58
N PRO A 735 55.77 2.21 21.52
CA PRO A 735 55.34 3.58 21.77
C PRO A 735 54.29 4.07 20.76
N ASN A 736 53.37 4.92 21.21
CA ASN A 736 52.36 5.50 20.33
C ASN A 736 52.98 6.44 19.29
N ILE A 737 52.50 6.39 18.05
CA ILE A 737 52.88 7.32 16.98
C ILE A 737 51.74 8.30 16.73
N THR A 738 51.97 9.59 16.92
CA THR A 738 50.98 10.65 16.70
C THR A 738 51.38 11.54 15.52
N ARG A 739 50.44 11.81 14.62
CA ARG A 739 50.57 12.77 13.50
C ARG A 739 49.46 13.79 13.59
N THR A 740 49.80 15.06 13.43
CA THR A 740 48.83 16.17 13.44
C THR A 740 48.81 16.82 12.06
N SER A 741 47.64 17.23 11.60
CA SER A 741 47.46 18.10 10.44
C SER A 741 46.57 19.28 10.83
N SER A 742 46.78 20.44 10.20
CA SER A 742 45.94 21.63 10.38
C SER A 742 45.52 22.20 9.03
N PHE A 743 44.36 22.83 8.99
CA PHE A 743 43.75 23.32 7.76
C PHE A 743 43.19 24.73 7.97
N THR A 744 43.28 25.56 6.94
CA THR A 744 42.71 26.92 6.94
C THR A 744 41.80 27.11 5.72
N TYR A 745 40.85 28.04 5.81
CA TYR A 745 39.86 28.28 4.77
C TYR A 745 39.77 29.77 4.47
N ASN A 746 39.46 30.11 3.21
CA ASN A 746 39.26 31.49 2.79
C ASN A 746 37.84 31.98 3.15
N ASN A 747 37.54 33.24 2.82
CA ASN A 747 36.25 33.87 3.12
C ASN A 747 35.04 33.24 2.39
N LYS A 748 35.26 32.51 1.29
CA LYS A 748 34.26 31.71 0.56
C LYS A 748 34.12 30.29 1.12
N GLY A 749 34.85 29.96 2.19
CA GLY A 749 34.80 28.64 2.81
C GLY A 749 35.55 27.54 2.05
N LEU A 750 36.38 27.88 1.06
CA LEU A 750 37.25 26.94 0.32
C LEU A 750 38.57 26.73 1.08
N LEU A 751 39.17 25.54 0.97
CA LEU A 751 40.41 25.17 1.66
C LEU A 751 41.59 26.03 1.17
N SER A 752 42.11 26.91 2.02
CA SER A 752 43.23 27.80 1.68
C SER A 752 44.60 27.14 1.88
N SER A 753 44.74 26.32 2.91
CA SER A 753 45.97 25.57 3.16
C SER A 753 45.74 24.31 3.98
N GLU A 754 46.65 23.35 3.84
CA GLU A 754 46.82 22.22 4.74
C GLU A 754 48.28 22.09 5.16
N THR A 755 48.53 21.82 6.44
CA THR A 755 49.87 21.63 6.99
C THR A 755 49.94 20.28 7.67
N ILE A 756 50.84 19.41 7.22
CA ILE A 756 51.15 18.12 7.83
C ILE A 756 52.29 18.33 8.85
N ALA A 757 52.18 17.71 10.03
CA ALA A 757 53.13 17.81 11.13
C ALA A 757 53.49 19.27 11.53
N PRO A 758 52.49 20.14 11.76
CA PRO A 758 52.70 21.54 12.06
C PRO A 758 53.57 21.71 13.32
N LYS A 759 54.40 22.76 13.33
CA LYS A 759 55.33 23.09 14.44
C LYS A 759 56.39 22.01 14.69
N THR A 760 56.79 21.26 13.66
CA THR A 760 57.91 20.32 13.69
C THR A 760 58.88 20.60 12.55
N ASN A 761 60.09 20.04 12.63
CA ASN A 761 61.07 20.08 11.52
C ASN A 761 60.67 19.22 10.30
N LYS A 762 59.54 18.51 10.37
CA LYS A 762 58.93 17.75 9.27
C LYS A 762 57.63 18.39 8.76
N SER A 763 57.41 19.65 9.11
CA SER A 763 56.24 20.40 8.68
C SER A 763 56.23 20.54 7.16
N LEU A 764 55.12 20.20 6.53
CA LEU A 764 54.91 20.35 5.09
C LEU A 764 53.59 21.09 4.88
N THR A 765 53.62 22.28 4.30
CA THR A 765 52.42 23.08 4.05
C THR A 765 52.13 23.15 2.57
N THR A 766 50.90 22.81 2.19
CA THR A 766 50.40 23.04 0.84
C THR A 766 49.35 24.15 0.87
N THR A 767 49.52 25.18 0.04
CA THR A 767 48.59 26.31 -0.12
C THR A 767 47.90 26.24 -1.47
N TYR A 768 46.63 26.66 -1.49
CA TYR A 768 45.77 26.59 -2.67
C TYR A 768 45.27 27.97 -3.08
N GLU A 769 45.36 28.26 -4.37
CA GLU A 769 44.75 29.45 -4.98
C GLU A 769 43.61 29.01 -5.89
N TYR A 770 42.58 29.85 -5.97
CA TYR A 770 41.36 29.57 -6.72
C TYR A 770 41.04 30.75 -7.63
N ASP A 771 40.46 30.46 -8.78
CA ASP A 771 39.85 31.49 -9.62
C ASP A 771 38.53 32.01 -8.99
N ARG A 772 37.87 32.94 -9.70
CA ARG A 772 36.59 33.50 -9.26
C ARG A 772 35.47 32.45 -9.15
N PHE A 773 35.59 31.32 -9.86
CA PHE A 773 34.61 30.24 -9.97
C PHE A 773 34.82 29.13 -8.92
N GLY A 774 35.94 29.17 -8.18
CA GLY A 774 36.27 28.15 -7.19
C GLY A 774 37.06 26.97 -7.76
N ASN A 775 37.54 27.06 -9.00
CA ASN A 775 38.48 26.08 -9.53
C ASN A 775 39.87 26.33 -8.97
N LYS A 776 40.57 25.26 -8.58
CA LYS A 776 41.95 25.35 -8.08
C LYS A 776 42.87 25.72 -9.26
N THR A 777 43.47 26.91 -9.20
CA THR A 777 44.39 27.40 -10.24
C THR A 777 45.85 27.12 -9.92
N LYS A 778 46.18 26.97 -8.63
CA LYS A 778 47.54 26.73 -8.17
C LYS A 778 47.59 25.94 -6.86
N SER A 779 48.64 25.15 -6.71
CA SER A 779 48.99 24.42 -5.50
C SER A 779 50.49 24.59 -5.25
N THR A 780 50.87 25.12 -4.10
CA THR A 780 52.28 25.33 -3.73
C THR A 780 52.59 24.57 -2.45
N THR A 781 53.65 23.77 -2.45
CA THR A 781 54.08 23.01 -1.26
C THR A 781 55.42 23.52 -0.77
N THR A 782 55.51 23.83 0.53
CA THR A 782 56.70 24.35 1.23
C THR A 782 57.01 23.56 2.49
#